data_AF-A0A496VJH5-F1
#
_entry.id   AF-A0A496VJH5-F1
#
_cell.length_a   1.000
_cell.length_b   1.000
_cell.length_c   1.000
_cell.angle_alpha   90.00
_cell.angle_beta   90.00
_cell.angle_gamma   90.00
#
_symmetry.space_group_name_H-M   'P 1'
#
loop_
_entity.id
_entity.type
_entity.pdbx_description
1 polymer ?
#
loop_
_entity_poly.entity_id
_entity_poly.type
_entity_poly.pdbx_seq_one_letter_code
_entity_poly.pdbx_strand_id
1 'polypeptide(L)'
;MTLTTNKRCLLSILALLAFFSIVSAHEQGSDNYTMPKDVLSNGGDKSNSSNYKMVATVGQNATRKGTANGNVLYSGFYAPRSTRSPKSNCTGVTEGLVACYPFDGNANDGSGNGNHGVENGTIEYIEGKIGQAVKLNGNLSYIRVPNPEQKFEKQYSITGWVSTNGRGMPILAKYSWNGSARGFAIHSTTPDGAGVTTNGSTIFPVAVHNESYNPKKFPNYTLPINEFKYVSAIYDGGYTKLYIDGVLVNESTVQHSGTLDNPYDMLIGAYWHNHGTSLASSRTFDGIIDDLRVYNRVLSESEIKQLYDGTEEPCEPELSVEPLYRVLHWWQVQTPFELQNKTTCKMDWTIQANRLTVSPTSGTDDATLNAMMYPSWWFNVGTFTTTAPNAIGSPTHNLVIQPGLWWWWRYWVMQLISGRIHPNQAIPHIIAINRIMRGPMIFRVRWPGSDLDLKITTPSGQTLTQDSPEVLKVHEGDTEEYWLVESEETGDWQVEVVAIEVDVEGEDYQLEIVANERSEPPTEDTDNDGLSDEWETYFLGDLTQDGNADSDGDGVSNLREFQEGINPTSGDTDGDGKPDVQEIANYTASGIILDKEGNPVAGVTVQIGDKTALTNAAGNWEITDLAESNYTVTASKD
;
A
#
# COMPACT_ATOMS: atom_id res chain seq x y z
N MET A 1 -44.81 -18.70 -47.41
CA MET A 1 -44.14 -20.01 -47.66
C MET A 1 -44.17 -20.83 -46.39
N THR A 2 -44.02 -22.14 -46.52
CA THR A 2 -44.29 -23.19 -45.53
C THR A 2 -43.16 -23.41 -44.54
N LEU A 3 -43.53 -23.80 -43.30
CA LEU A 3 -42.75 -24.62 -42.33
C LEU A 3 -41.45 -23.96 -41.76
N THR A 4 -40.99 -24.22 -40.53
CA THR A 4 -41.40 -25.21 -39.52
C THR A 4 -41.18 -24.70 -38.09
N THR A 5 -42.19 -24.95 -37.27
CA THR A 5 -42.21 -25.12 -35.81
C THR A 5 -40.98 -25.80 -35.16
N ASN A 6 -40.58 -25.33 -33.97
CA ASN A 6 -40.81 -26.11 -32.74
C ASN A 6 -40.79 -25.25 -31.46
N LYS A 7 -41.92 -25.36 -30.73
CA LYS A 7 -42.14 -25.42 -29.26
C LYS A 7 -41.39 -24.42 -28.34
N ARG A 8 -42.09 -23.50 -27.64
CA ARG A 8 -43.06 -23.71 -26.51
C ARG A 8 -42.38 -24.31 -25.27
N CYS A 9 -42.61 -23.88 -24.03
CA CYS A 9 -43.59 -22.97 -23.37
C CYS A 9 -43.13 -22.82 -21.88
N LEU A 10 -43.61 -21.94 -20.99
CA LEU A 10 -44.38 -20.66 -21.01
C LEU A 10 -44.39 -20.12 -19.54
N LEU A 11 -44.76 -18.84 -19.34
CA LEU A 11 -45.05 -18.16 -18.04
C LEU A 11 -43.81 -17.88 -17.16
N SER A 12 -43.71 -16.75 -16.44
CA SER A 12 -44.78 -15.99 -15.75
C SER A 12 -44.81 -14.47 -16.01
N ILE A 13 -45.93 -13.84 -15.62
CA ILE A 13 -46.30 -12.41 -15.75
C ILE A 13 -46.74 -11.89 -14.35
N LEU A 14 -46.85 -10.56 -14.16
CA LEU A 14 -47.30 -9.76 -12.98
C LEU A 14 -46.17 -9.38 -11.98
N ALA A 15 -46.09 -8.18 -11.34
CA ALA A 15 -46.90 -6.93 -11.33
C ALA A 15 -46.15 -5.76 -10.58
N LEU A 16 -46.58 -4.48 -10.43
CA LEU A 16 -47.33 -3.51 -11.28
C LEU A 16 -47.53 -2.12 -10.57
N LEU A 17 -46.97 -1.00 -11.09
CA LEU A 17 -47.17 0.45 -10.67
C LEU A 17 -46.65 0.86 -9.24
N ALA A 18 -46.48 2.13 -8.80
CA ALA A 18 -46.95 3.48 -9.25
C ALA A 18 -46.12 4.72 -8.74
N PHE A 19 -46.08 5.80 -9.56
CA PHE A 19 -46.24 7.27 -9.27
C PHE A 19 -45.37 8.17 -8.33
N PHE A 20 -44.76 9.23 -8.93
CA PHE A 20 -44.60 10.67 -8.53
C PHE A 20 -43.96 11.10 -7.17
N SER A 21 -43.06 12.11 -7.13
CA SER A 21 -43.41 13.55 -7.27
C SER A 21 -42.21 14.50 -7.53
N ILE A 22 -42.50 15.74 -7.96
CA ILE A 22 -41.55 16.84 -8.28
C ILE A 22 -41.60 17.95 -7.21
N VAL A 23 -40.45 18.57 -6.87
CA VAL A 23 -40.36 19.95 -6.34
C VAL A 23 -39.19 20.67 -7.03
N SER A 24 -39.32 21.98 -7.28
CA SER A 24 -38.34 22.79 -8.03
C SER A 24 -37.73 23.95 -7.24
N ALA A 25 -36.47 24.25 -7.58
CA ALA A 25 -35.81 25.56 -7.68
C ALA A 25 -35.75 26.53 -6.48
N HIS A 26 -34.51 26.98 -6.20
CA HIS A 26 -34.24 28.39 -5.92
C HIS A 26 -32.86 28.81 -6.48
N GLU A 27 -32.80 29.96 -7.16
CA GLU A 27 -31.56 30.62 -7.60
C GLU A 27 -31.18 31.73 -6.61
N GLN A 28 -29.88 31.91 -6.35
CA GLN A 28 -29.14 33.19 -6.22
C GLN A 28 -27.73 32.88 -5.67
N GLY A 29 -26.64 33.57 -6.07
CA GLY A 29 -26.53 34.65 -7.05
C GLY A 29 -25.12 34.72 -7.65
N SER A 30 -24.94 35.57 -8.67
CA SER A 30 -23.70 35.69 -9.44
C SER A 30 -22.86 36.91 -9.02
N ASP A 31 -21.60 36.71 -8.62
CA ASP A 31 -20.63 37.79 -8.53
C ASP A 31 -19.86 37.96 -9.84
N ASN A 32 -20.05 39.10 -10.50
CA ASN A 32 -19.35 39.50 -11.71
C ASN A 32 -18.05 40.23 -11.33
N TYR A 33 -16.87 39.66 -11.65
CA TYR A 33 -15.63 40.42 -11.61
C TYR A 33 -15.25 40.91 -13.02
N THR A 34 -15.29 42.23 -13.22
CA THR A 34 -14.91 42.87 -14.49
C THR A 34 -13.47 43.39 -14.37
N MET A 35 -12.55 42.89 -15.21
CA MET A 35 -11.20 43.46 -15.30
C MET A 35 -11.10 44.54 -16.41
N PRO A 36 -10.21 45.54 -16.27
CA PRO A 36 -10.16 46.69 -17.18
C PRO A 36 -9.64 46.36 -18.58
N LYS A 37 -9.95 47.24 -19.54
CA LYS A 37 -9.29 47.29 -20.85
C LYS A 37 -7.87 47.88 -20.72
N ASP A 38 -7.10 47.66 -21.79
CA ASP A 38 -5.80 48.25 -22.17
C ASP A 38 -4.62 47.25 -22.02
N VAL A 39 -3.78 46.96 -23.03
CA VAL A 39 -3.68 47.41 -24.44
C VAL A 39 -3.33 46.22 -25.34
N LEU A 40 -4.03 46.04 -26.47
CA LEU A 40 -3.52 45.28 -27.62
C LEU A 40 -3.79 46.05 -28.91
N SER A 41 -2.72 46.52 -29.54
CA SER A 41 -2.74 47.00 -30.92
C SER A 41 -1.67 46.27 -31.73
N ASN A 42 -2.09 45.24 -32.46
CA ASN A 42 -1.44 44.86 -33.70
C ASN A 42 -2.51 44.39 -34.70
N GLY A 43 -2.40 44.86 -35.94
CA GLY A 43 -3.44 44.73 -36.96
C GLY A 43 -3.45 43.37 -37.66
N GLY A 44 -4.58 43.03 -38.26
CA GLY A 44 -4.76 41.80 -39.04
C GLY A 44 -6.25 41.48 -39.23
N ASP A 45 -6.82 42.01 -40.32
CA ASP A 45 -8.13 41.76 -40.93
C ASP A 45 -9.39 41.43 -40.09
N LYS A 46 -10.42 42.25 -40.34
CA LYS A 46 -11.82 41.95 -40.03
C LYS A 46 -12.49 41.26 -41.22
N SER A 47 -12.89 40.00 -41.08
CA SER A 47 -14.13 39.52 -41.72
C SER A 47 -14.64 38.20 -41.11
N ASN A 48 -15.94 38.13 -40.87
CA ASN A 48 -16.75 36.93 -40.64
C ASN A 48 -16.34 35.98 -39.51
N SER A 49 -16.91 36.18 -38.32
CA SER A 49 -17.48 35.07 -37.56
C SER A 49 -18.83 35.44 -36.95
N SER A 50 -19.83 34.63 -37.26
CA SER A 50 -21.16 34.66 -36.65
C SER A 50 -21.11 34.12 -35.21
N ASN A 51 -22.11 34.51 -34.40
CA ASN A 51 -22.20 34.19 -32.98
C ASN A 51 -21.96 32.69 -32.65
N TYR A 52 -20.99 32.41 -31.78
CA TYR A 52 -20.88 31.14 -31.07
C TYR A 52 -20.86 31.38 -29.57
N LYS A 53 -21.85 30.83 -28.87
CA LYS A 53 -21.95 30.82 -27.42
C LYS A 53 -21.10 29.65 -26.90
N MET A 54 -20.05 29.92 -26.13
CA MET A 54 -19.32 28.86 -25.42
C MET A 54 -19.93 28.65 -24.04
N VAL A 55 -20.30 27.40 -23.75
CA VAL A 55 -20.54 26.90 -22.41
C VAL A 55 -19.50 25.81 -22.21
N ALA A 56 -18.62 25.99 -21.23
CA ALA A 56 -17.58 25.02 -20.88
C ALA A 56 -17.79 24.58 -19.44
N THR A 57 -18.02 23.29 -19.24
CA THR A 57 -17.98 22.64 -17.93
C THR A 57 -16.58 22.06 -17.73
N VAL A 58 -16.01 22.23 -16.54
CA VAL A 58 -14.67 21.76 -16.19
C VAL A 58 -14.61 20.23 -16.19
N GLY A 59 -13.49 19.64 -16.66
CA GLY A 59 -13.11 18.26 -16.31
C GLY A 59 -13.21 17.16 -17.37
N GLN A 60 -13.35 17.45 -18.67
CA GLN A 60 -13.36 16.42 -19.73
C GLN A 60 -12.55 16.84 -20.97
N ASN A 61 -11.73 15.92 -21.50
CA ASN A 61 -10.93 16.13 -22.71
C ASN A 61 -11.79 16.15 -23.98
N ALA A 62 -12.00 17.33 -24.57
CA ALA A 62 -12.81 17.49 -25.77
C ALA A 62 -12.00 17.24 -27.07
N THR A 63 -12.05 16.02 -27.60
CA THR A 63 -11.45 15.67 -28.91
C THR A 63 -12.18 16.38 -30.06
N ARG A 64 -11.59 17.43 -30.64
CA ARG A 64 -12.13 18.05 -31.87
C ARG A 64 -11.70 17.26 -33.11
N LYS A 65 -12.67 16.68 -33.83
CA LYS A 65 -12.50 16.31 -35.25
C LYS A 65 -13.00 17.44 -36.13
N GLY A 66 -12.14 17.91 -37.03
CA GLY A 66 -12.48 18.86 -38.10
C GLY A 66 -11.53 18.67 -39.28
N THR A 67 -12.07 18.66 -40.49
CA THR A 67 -11.30 18.37 -41.72
C THR A 67 -11.30 19.61 -42.61
N ALA A 68 -10.13 19.98 -43.14
CA ALA A 68 -10.00 20.97 -44.19
C ALA A 68 -9.10 20.41 -45.31
N ASN A 69 -9.60 20.40 -46.54
CA ASN A 69 -8.86 20.04 -47.77
C ASN A 69 -8.05 18.73 -47.71
N GLY A 70 -8.62 17.68 -47.13
CA GLY A 70 -8.16 16.29 -47.32
C GLY A 70 -6.89 15.85 -46.58
N ASN A 71 -6.18 16.76 -45.89
CA ASN A 71 -4.98 16.43 -45.13
C ASN A 71 -5.20 16.58 -43.62
N VAL A 72 -4.68 15.63 -42.84
CA VAL A 72 -4.67 15.69 -41.37
C VAL A 72 -3.49 16.56 -40.92
N LEU A 73 -3.78 17.71 -40.31
CA LEU A 73 -2.77 18.59 -39.73
C LEU A 73 -2.71 18.40 -38.21
N TYR A 74 -1.60 17.86 -37.71
CA TYR A 74 -1.26 17.91 -36.29
C TYR A 74 -0.63 19.27 -35.98
N SER A 75 -1.43 20.22 -35.47
CA SER A 75 -0.91 21.46 -34.88
C SER A 75 -0.76 21.27 -33.37
N GLY A 76 0.45 20.94 -32.91
CA GLY A 76 0.78 20.95 -31.49
C GLY A 76 0.78 22.38 -30.96
N PHE A 77 -0.31 22.80 -30.33
CA PHE A 77 -0.35 24.06 -29.59
C PHE A 77 0.33 23.86 -28.23
N TYR A 78 1.60 24.25 -28.13
CA TYR A 78 2.17 24.61 -26.84
C TYR A 78 1.34 25.75 -26.26
N ALA A 79 0.70 25.52 -25.11
CA ALA A 79 0.10 26.60 -24.35
C ALA A 79 1.23 27.56 -23.89
N PRO A 80 1.09 28.88 -24.06
CA PRO A 80 2.06 29.82 -23.53
C PRO A 80 2.10 29.68 -22.00
N ARG A 81 3.27 29.31 -21.47
CA ARG A 81 3.54 29.20 -20.03
C ARG A 81 3.21 30.55 -19.38
N SER A 82 2.43 30.54 -18.30
CA SER A 82 2.05 31.75 -17.57
C SER A 82 3.29 32.58 -17.21
N THR A 83 3.38 33.81 -17.72
CA THR A 83 4.53 34.70 -17.50
C THR A 83 4.44 35.44 -16.16
N ARG A 84 4.23 34.71 -15.07
CA ARG A 84 4.79 35.11 -13.78
C ARG A 84 6.14 34.44 -13.66
N SER A 85 7.20 35.23 -13.45
CA SER A 85 8.45 34.66 -12.95
C SER A 85 8.10 33.91 -11.65
N PRO A 86 8.45 32.62 -11.52
CA PRO A 86 8.22 31.91 -10.27
C PRO A 86 9.01 32.64 -9.18
N LYS A 87 8.33 33.04 -8.12
CA LYS A 87 9.00 33.27 -6.85
C LYS A 87 9.51 31.92 -6.37
N SER A 88 10.71 31.87 -5.79
CA SER A 88 11.12 30.65 -5.10
C SER A 88 10.22 30.48 -3.88
N ASN A 89 9.38 29.45 -3.93
CA ASN A 89 8.84 28.85 -2.74
C ASN A 89 9.90 27.84 -2.27
N CYS A 90 10.24 27.84 -0.98
CA CYS A 90 11.14 26.85 -0.38
C CYS A 90 10.47 25.47 -0.21
N THR A 91 9.79 25.00 -1.26
CA THR A 91 9.05 23.74 -1.35
C THR A 91 9.86 22.68 -2.10
N GLY A 92 9.29 21.48 -2.28
CA GLY A 92 10.00 20.31 -2.81
C GLY A 92 10.78 19.61 -1.69
N VAL A 93 12.11 19.56 -1.83
CA VAL A 93 13.00 18.82 -0.92
C VAL A 93 13.15 19.54 0.43
N THR A 94 12.35 19.14 1.43
CA THR A 94 12.30 19.78 2.76
C THR A 94 12.90 18.94 3.89
N GLU A 95 13.02 17.61 3.74
CA GLU A 95 13.65 16.78 4.76
C GLU A 95 15.10 17.21 4.99
N GLY A 96 15.50 17.40 6.26
CA GLY A 96 16.85 17.83 6.63
C GLY A 96 17.23 19.25 6.16
N LEU A 97 16.27 20.02 5.63
CA LEU A 97 16.47 21.42 5.28
C LEU A 97 16.65 22.25 6.55
N VAL A 98 17.78 22.95 6.66
CA VAL A 98 18.12 23.83 7.78
C VAL A 98 17.70 25.26 7.48
N ALA A 99 17.96 25.73 6.25
CA ALA A 99 17.54 27.05 5.81
C ALA A 99 17.42 27.12 4.28
N CYS A 100 16.52 27.96 3.80
CA CYS A 100 16.35 28.26 2.38
C CYS A 100 16.18 29.77 2.20
N TYR A 101 16.98 30.38 1.32
CA TYR A 101 16.98 31.83 1.07
C TYR A 101 16.65 32.11 -0.39
N PRO A 102 15.37 32.41 -0.69
CA PRO A 102 14.95 32.87 -2.02
C PRO A 102 15.64 34.16 -2.46
N PHE A 103 16.00 35.03 -1.52
CA PHE A 103 16.47 36.40 -1.77
C PHE A 103 15.50 37.30 -2.56
N ASP A 104 14.20 36.98 -2.52
CA ASP A 104 13.07 37.79 -3.01
C ASP A 104 12.88 39.11 -2.19
N GLY A 105 13.90 39.98 -2.25
CA GLY A 105 13.93 41.32 -1.66
C GLY A 105 14.36 41.40 -0.18
N ASN A 106 14.84 40.31 0.41
CA ASN A 106 15.27 40.22 1.82
C ASN A 106 16.09 38.95 2.11
N ALA A 107 16.78 38.92 3.24
CA ALA A 107 17.59 37.78 3.70
C ALA A 107 16.84 36.75 4.59
N ASN A 108 15.50 36.72 4.59
CA ASN A 108 14.77 35.80 5.48
C ASN A 108 14.85 34.36 5.00
N ASP A 109 15.09 33.45 5.94
CA ASP A 109 14.86 32.01 5.75
C ASP A 109 13.37 31.71 5.48
N GLY A 110 13.09 31.13 4.32
CA GLY A 110 11.78 30.69 3.87
C GLY A 110 11.48 29.20 4.13
N SER A 111 12.40 28.44 4.74
CA SER A 111 12.16 27.01 5.08
C SER A 111 11.17 26.79 6.23
N GLY A 112 10.85 27.85 6.99
CA GLY A 112 10.03 27.76 8.20
C GLY A 112 10.83 27.49 9.48
N ASN A 113 12.14 27.24 9.40
CA ASN A 113 13.01 26.98 10.55
C ASN A 113 13.41 28.24 11.34
N GLY A 114 13.11 29.44 10.84
CA GLY A 114 13.40 30.70 11.53
C GLY A 114 14.86 31.13 11.50
N ASN A 115 15.70 30.51 10.67
CA ASN A 115 17.13 30.80 10.54
C ASN A 115 17.38 32.07 9.71
N HIS A 116 16.68 33.17 10.01
CA HIS A 116 16.71 34.38 9.18
C HIS A 116 18.09 35.06 9.17
N GLY A 117 18.52 35.51 7.99
CA GLY A 117 19.79 36.20 7.79
C GLY A 117 19.73 37.67 8.20
N VAL A 118 20.84 38.16 8.76
CA VAL A 118 21.08 39.57 9.07
C VAL A 118 21.99 40.15 7.98
N GLU A 119 21.46 41.11 7.23
CA GLU A 119 22.18 41.85 6.19
C GLU A 119 23.29 42.71 6.80
N ASN A 120 24.51 42.64 6.25
CA ASN A 120 25.66 43.44 6.68
C ASN A 120 26.36 44.04 5.46
N GLY A 121 26.82 45.30 5.58
CA GLY A 121 27.42 46.04 4.47
C GLY A 121 26.37 46.66 3.54
N THR A 122 26.66 46.69 2.24
CA THR A 122 25.75 47.21 1.20
C THR A 122 25.16 46.05 0.41
N ILE A 123 23.97 45.61 0.82
CA ILE A 123 23.19 44.58 0.14
C ILE A 123 22.29 45.21 -0.93
N GLU A 124 22.22 44.57 -2.10
CA GLU A 124 21.31 44.93 -3.19
C GLU A 124 20.56 43.68 -3.65
N TYR A 125 19.25 43.78 -3.83
CA TYR A 125 18.41 42.72 -4.41
C TYR A 125 18.08 43.08 -5.86
N ILE A 126 18.48 42.23 -6.80
CA ILE A 126 18.35 42.44 -8.24
C ILE A 126 17.57 41.29 -8.88
N GLU A 127 17.28 41.37 -10.19
CA GLU A 127 16.69 40.25 -10.92
C GLU A 127 17.60 39.02 -10.84
N GLY A 128 17.03 37.89 -10.39
CA GLY A 128 17.73 36.64 -10.18
C GLY A 128 17.60 35.68 -11.37
N LYS A 129 17.94 34.43 -11.11
CA LYS A 129 17.52 33.28 -11.92
C LYS A 129 16.06 32.91 -11.63
N ILE A 130 15.63 33.03 -10.38
CA ILE A 130 14.27 32.78 -9.88
C ILE A 130 13.87 33.99 -9.02
N GLY A 131 12.86 34.76 -9.43
CA GLY A 131 12.48 35.97 -8.68
C GLY A 131 13.62 37.01 -8.58
N GLN A 132 13.98 37.41 -7.37
CA GLN A 132 15.13 38.29 -7.08
C GLN A 132 16.28 37.54 -6.39
N ALA A 133 17.51 37.98 -6.63
CA ALA A 133 18.72 37.43 -6.07
C ALA A 133 19.48 38.45 -5.20
N VAL A 134 20.27 37.98 -4.23
CA VAL A 134 21.18 38.85 -3.47
C VAL A 134 22.47 39.09 -4.24
N LYS A 135 22.86 40.36 -4.36
CA LYS A 135 24.13 40.78 -4.97
C LYS A 135 25.09 41.26 -3.90
N LEU A 136 26.27 40.63 -3.85
CA LEU A 136 27.36 40.96 -2.94
C LEU A 136 28.52 41.57 -3.74
N ASN A 137 29.11 42.64 -3.23
CA ASN A 137 30.01 43.53 -3.99
C ASN A 137 31.51 43.32 -3.72
N GLY A 138 31.89 42.20 -3.09
CA GLY A 138 33.28 41.91 -2.73
C GLY A 138 33.89 42.80 -1.63
N ASN A 139 33.14 43.76 -1.08
CA ASN A 139 33.61 44.75 -0.11
C ASN A 139 32.73 44.75 1.15
N LEU A 140 33.00 43.80 2.06
CA LEU A 140 32.34 43.69 3.37
C LEU A 140 30.80 43.64 3.33
N SER A 141 30.24 43.19 2.21
CA SER A 141 28.80 42.99 2.04
C SER A 141 28.50 41.49 2.06
N TYR A 142 27.76 41.04 3.07
CA TYR A 142 27.53 39.63 3.38
C TYR A 142 26.26 39.47 4.23
N ILE A 143 25.74 38.25 4.33
CA ILE A 143 24.62 37.93 5.23
C ILE A 143 25.13 37.06 6.38
N ARG A 144 24.79 37.44 7.61
CA ARG A 144 25.11 36.70 8.84
C ARG A 144 23.87 35.96 9.32
N VAL A 145 23.92 34.65 9.30
CA VAL A 145 22.88 33.77 9.86
C VAL A 145 23.31 33.39 11.28
N PRO A 146 22.57 33.80 12.34
CA PRO A 146 22.84 33.36 13.70
C PRO A 146 22.98 31.83 13.77
N ASN A 147 23.86 31.32 14.63
CA ASN A 147 24.18 29.90 14.73
C ASN A 147 22.90 29.01 14.78
N PRO A 148 22.62 28.20 13.74
CA PRO A 148 21.38 27.42 13.68
C PRO A 148 21.25 26.41 14.83
N GLU A 149 20.01 26.18 15.26
CA GLU A 149 19.71 25.13 16.24
C GLU A 149 19.94 23.74 15.65
N GLN A 150 19.57 23.54 14.38
CA GLN A 150 19.79 22.30 13.63
C GLN A 150 21.29 21.99 13.53
N LYS A 151 21.67 20.79 13.97
CA LYS A 151 23.06 20.36 14.07
C LYS A 151 23.56 19.72 12.78
N PHE A 152 24.80 20.02 12.44
CA PHE A 152 25.52 19.44 11.31
C PHE A 152 26.49 18.40 11.84
N GLU A 153 26.01 17.18 12.09
CA GLU A 153 26.87 16.13 12.63
C GLU A 153 27.91 15.69 11.59
N LYS A 154 27.62 14.70 10.74
CA LYS A 154 28.67 14.10 9.88
C LYS A 154 28.62 14.51 8.42
N GLN A 155 27.60 15.27 8.01
CA GLN A 155 27.23 15.45 6.60
C GLN A 155 26.53 16.79 6.38
N TYR A 156 26.54 17.26 5.13
CA TYR A 156 25.78 18.42 4.68
C TYR A 156 25.51 18.38 3.18
N SER A 157 24.53 19.17 2.74
CA SER A 157 24.38 19.58 1.35
C SER A 157 24.07 21.07 1.28
N ILE A 158 24.70 21.80 0.36
CA ILE A 158 24.41 23.21 0.09
C ILE A 158 24.15 23.33 -1.40
N THR A 159 22.99 23.89 -1.78
CA THR A 159 22.60 24.06 -3.18
C THR A 159 22.17 25.50 -3.46
N GLY A 160 22.29 25.96 -4.70
CA GLY A 160 21.78 27.27 -5.09
C GLY A 160 22.32 27.77 -6.43
N TRP A 161 21.67 28.80 -6.97
CA TRP A 161 22.12 29.49 -8.18
C TRP A 161 23.19 30.52 -7.83
N VAL A 162 24.35 30.45 -8.49
CA VAL A 162 25.49 31.33 -8.23
C VAL A 162 26.02 31.89 -9.54
N SER A 163 26.25 33.20 -9.55
CA SER A 163 27.02 33.92 -10.58
C SER A 163 28.14 34.69 -9.89
N THR A 164 29.34 34.76 -10.48
CA THR A 164 30.51 35.40 -9.85
C THR A 164 31.20 36.38 -10.79
N ASN A 165 31.71 37.48 -10.21
CA ASN A 165 32.57 38.44 -10.89
C ASN A 165 34.04 37.96 -11.00
N GLY A 166 34.33 36.71 -10.59
CA GLY A 166 35.67 36.13 -10.59
C GLY A 166 36.54 36.54 -9.40
N ARG A 167 35.92 37.07 -8.33
CA ARG A 167 36.59 37.60 -7.14
C ARG A 167 35.87 37.21 -5.86
N GLY A 168 36.62 37.25 -4.77
CA GLY A 168 36.06 37.03 -3.44
C GLY A 168 35.75 35.56 -3.15
N MET A 169 35.45 35.29 -1.88
CA MET A 169 35.20 33.97 -1.32
C MET A 169 34.57 34.12 0.09
N PRO A 170 34.09 33.04 0.70
CA PRO A 170 33.40 31.89 0.09
C PRO A 170 31.99 32.30 -0.36
N ILE A 171 31.28 31.42 -1.05
CA ILE A 171 29.84 31.60 -1.32
C ILE A 171 29.06 31.45 0.00
N LEU A 172 29.38 30.43 0.79
CA LEU A 172 28.87 30.20 2.14
C LEU A 172 29.95 29.55 3.01
N ALA A 173 30.00 29.89 4.30
CA ALA A 173 30.83 29.22 5.29
C ALA A 173 30.19 29.17 6.69
N LYS A 174 30.35 28.03 7.37
CA LYS A 174 30.10 27.87 8.80
C LYS A 174 31.35 27.25 9.46
N TYR A 175 32.42 28.05 9.54
CA TYR A 175 33.68 27.74 10.23
C TYR A 175 34.49 29.04 10.45
N SER A 176 35.62 28.96 11.19
CA SER A 176 36.60 30.04 11.29
C SER A 176 37.97 29.59 10.79
N TRP A 177 38.58 30.37 9.90
CA TRP A 177 39.98 30.22 9.52
C TRP A 177 40.90 30.70 10.64
N ASN A 178 42.12 30.14 10.73
CA ASN A 178 43.04 30.34 11.86
C ASN A 178 42.28 30.25 13.19
N GLY A 179 41.53 29.17 13.34
CA GLY A 179 40.77 28.84 14.53
C GLY A 179 40.64 27.34 14.66
N SER A 180 40.45 26.87 15.89
CA SER A 180 40.21 25.46 16.26
C SER A 180 38.83 24.96 15.80
N ALA A 181 38.50 25.17 14.52
CA ALA A 181 37.13 25.19 14.03
C ALA A 181 36.87 24.06 13.01
N ARG A 182 36.20 23.02 13.48
CA ARG A 182 35.45 22.10 12.59
C ARG A 182 34.29 22.84 11.92
N GLY A 183 33.87 22.40 10.74
CA GLY A 183 32.83 23.06 9.95
C GLY A 183 32.96 22.89 8.44
N PHE A 184 32.21 23.69 7.69
CA PHE A 184 32.05 23.52 6.24
C PHE A 184 31.93 24.84 5.46
N ALA A 185 32.12 24.77 4.14
CA ALA A 185 31.96 25.90 3.22
C ALA A 185 31.82 25.46 1.75
N ILE A 186 31.34 26.38 0.90
CA ILE A 186 31.65 26.40 -0.54
C ILE A 186 32.66 27.50 -0.78
N HIS A 187 33.94 27.15 -0.89
CA HIS A 187 35.05 28.09 -0.98
C HIS A 187 35.51 28.25 -2.43
N SER A 188 36.12 29.40 -2.77
CA SER A 188 36.71 29.65 -4.09
C SER A 188 38.24 29.81 -4.03
N THR A 189 38.90 29.65 -5.18
CA THR A 189 40.35 29.75 -5.38
C THR A 189 40.66 30.13 -6.85
N THR A 190 41.92 30.41 -7.16
CA THR A 190 42.44 30.52 -8.53
C THR A 190 42.34 29.18 -9.29
N PRO A 191 42.25 29.20 -10.64
CA PRO A 191 42.17 27.98 -11.46
C PRO A 191 43.33 26.99 -11.35
N ASP A 192 44.51 27.47 -10.96
CA ASP A 192 45.70 26.63 -10.68
C ASP A 192 45.71 26.04 -9.26
N GLY A 193 44.73 26.37 -8.42
CA GLY A 193 44.68 25.98 -7.01
C GLY A 193 45.78 26.63 -6.14
N ALA A 194 46.57 27.57 -6.66
CA ALA A 194 47.74 28.12 -5.98
C ALA A 194 47.35 29.14 -4.89
N GLY A 195 47.22 28.67 -3.65
CA GLY A 195 46.99 29.52 -2.49
C GLY A 195 45.62 30.20 -2.49
N VAL A 196 45.46 31.23 -1.65
CA VAL A 196 44.19 31.96 -1.47
C VAL A 196 44.41 33.42 -1.86
N THR A 197 44.32 33.70 -3.17
CA THR A 197 44.29 35.07 -3.69
C THR A 197 42.85 35.59 -3.77
N THR A 198 42.68 36.91 -3.84
CA THR A 198 41.36 37.55 -3.93
C THR A 198 40.67 37.41 -5.29
N ASN A 199 41.36 36.82 -6.28
CA ASN A 199 40.83 36.54 -7.62
C ASN A 199 40.69 35.02 -7.80
N GLY A 200 39.52 34.54 -8.20
CA GLY A 200 39.27 33.12 -8.38
C GLY A 200 37.79 32.75 -8.40
N SER A 201 37.32 32.17 -9.51
CA SER A 201 35.98 31.58 -9.66
C SER A 201 35.96 30.06 -9.49
N THR A 202 37.10 29.44 -9.14
CA THR A 202 37.22 27.99 -8.98
C THR A 202 36.72 27.55 -7.62
N ILE A 203 35.49 27.02 -7.57
CA ILE A 203 34.81 26.63 -6.34
C ILE A 203 35.11 25.18 -5.95
N PHE A 204 35.06 24.90 -4.64
CA PHE A 204 35.20 23.56 -4.07
C PHE A 204 34.42 23.43 -2.74
N PRO A 205 33.77 22.28 -2.48
CA PRO A 205 33.23 21.93 -1.16
C PRO A 205 34.35 21.78 -0.12
N VAL A 206 34.05 22.16 1.12
CA VAL A 206 34.97 22.09 2.25
C VAL A 206 34.31 21.36 3.42
N ALA A 207 35.02 20.38 3.98
CA ALA A 207 34.70 19.76 5.28
C ALA A 207 35.98 19.76 6.13
N VAL A 208 35.91 20.33 7.33
CA VAL A 208 37.05 20.46 8.26
C VAL A 208 36.66 19.82 9.58
N HIS A 209 37.52 18.94 10.09
CA HIS A 209 37.30 18.19 11.34
C HIS A 209 38.34 18.47 12.43
N ASN A 210 39.50 19.04 12.08
CA ASN A 210 40.59 19.33 13.03
C ASN A 210 41.48 20.51 12.59
N GLU A 211 42.32 20.98 13.51
CA GLU A 211 42.94 22.32 13.52
C GLU A 211 44.06 22.57 12.50
N SER A 212 44.62 21.51 11.89
CA SER A 212 45.80 21.59 11.02
C SER A 212 45.50 21.28 9.55
N TYR A 213 44.24 21.04 9.18
CA TYR A 213 43.89 20.58 7.84
C TYR A 213 43.60 21.74 6.88
N ASN A 214 44.51 21.95 5.91
CA ASN A 214 44.19 22.73 4.72
C ASN A 214 43.27 21.88 3.84
N PRO A 215 41.99 22.27 3.62
CA PRO A 215 41.04 21.42 2.92
C PRO A 215 41.52 21.11 1.50
N LYS A 216 41.33 19.85 1.07
CA LYS A 216 41.51 19.47 -0.33
C LYS A 216 40.67 20.40 -1.20
N LYS A 217 41.32 21.08 -2.14
CA LYS A 217 40.67 21.89 -3.18
C LYS A 217 40.07 21.03 -4.30
N PHE A 218 39.53 19.88 -3.94
CA PHE A 218 38.99 18.86 -4.83
C PHE A 218 37.78 18.19 -4.16
N PRO A 219 36.72 17.85 -4.92
CA PRO A 219 36.50 18.20 -6.33
C PRO A 219 36.42 19.73 -6.51
N ASN A 220 36.69 20.23 -7.70
CA ASN A 220 36.56 21.66 -8.00
C ASN A 220 35.98 21.92 -9.38
N TYR A 221 35.45 23.12 -9.56
CA TYR A 221 34.92 23.58 -10.84
C TYR A 221 35.15 25.09 -11.00
N THR A 222 35.59 25.53 -12.18
CA THR A 222 35.77 26.96 -12.46
C THR A 222 34.48 27.55 -13.00
N LEU A 223 33.79 28.34 -12.16
CA LEU A 223 32.56 29.01 -12.58
C LEU A 223 32.87 30.03 -13.70
N PRO A 224 32.06 30.07 -14.77
CA PRO A 224 32.09 31.16 -15.74
C PRO A 224 31.76 32.49 -15.05
N ILE A 225 32.41 33.56 -15.50
CA ILE A 225 32.20 34.91 -14.96
C ILE A 225 30.89 35.47 -15.50
N ASN A 226 30.06 36.05 -14.63
CA ASN A 226 28.76 36.67 -14.93
C ASN A 226 27.69 35.70 -15.51
N GLU A 227 27.84 34.39 -15.36
CA GLU A 227 26.83 33.39 -15.74
C GLU A 227 26.34 32.64 -14.51
N PHE A 228 25.02 32.47 -14.40
CA PHE A 228 24.40 31.65 -13.35
C PHE A 228 24.61 30.16 -13.59
N LYS A 229 25.23 29.49 -12.63
CA LYS A 229 25.30 28.03 -12.52
C LYS A 229 24.56 27.55 -11.28
N TYR A 230 23.91 26.40 -11.37
CA TYR A 230 23.36 25.75 -10.19
C TYR A 230 24.45 24.90 -9.53
N VAL A 231 24.86 25.29 -8.33
CA VAL A 231 25.94 24.65 -7.60
C VAL A 231 25.32 23.77 -6.52
N SER A 232 25.73 22.49 -6.45
CA SER A 232 25.45 21.65 -5.28
C SER A 232 26.74 21.07 -4.71
N ALA A 233 27.05 21.45 -3.47
CA ALA A 233 28.22 21.02 -2.72
C ALA A 233 27.78 20.08 -1.59
N ILE A 234 28.26 18.84 -1.65
CA ILE A 234 27.82 17.74 -0.78
C ILE A 234 29.01 17.22 0.03
N TYR A 235 28.76 16.81 1.27
CA TYR A 235 29.68 15.98 2.05
C TYR A 235 28.90 14.86 2.76
N ASP A 236 29.28 13.61 2.49
CA ASP A 236 28.58 12.40 2.98
C ASP A 236 29.22 11.72 4.20
N GLY A 237 30.20 12.38 4.83
CA GLY A 237 30.98 11.82 5.93
C GLY A 237 32.28 11.12 5.51
N GLY A 238 32.45 10.80 4.21
CA GLY A 238 33.69 10.24 3.65
C GLY A 238 34.20 10.97 2.40
N TYR A 239 33.31 11.55 1.60
CA TYR A 239 33.60 12.19 0.32
C TYR A 239 32.97 13.57 0.26
N THR A 240 33.71 14.52 -0.31
CA THR A 240 33.13 15.75 -0.84
C THR A 240 32.74 15.53 -2.30
N LYS A 241 31.54 15.96 -2.70
CA LYS A 241 31.04 15.88 -4.08
C LYS A 241 30.62 17.27 -4.55
N LEU A 242 30.80 17.54 -5.84
CA LEU A 242 30.41 18.81 -6.44
C LEU A 242 29.61 18.55 -7.72
N TYR A 243 28.39 19.07 -7.78
CA TYR A 243 27.54 19.03 -8.95
C TYR A 243 27.37 20.45 -9.51
N ILE A 244 27.28 20.55 -10.83
CA ILE A 244 27.03 21.79 -11.56
C ILE A 244 25.90 21.52 -12.55
N ASP A 245 24.88 22.37 -12.54
CA ASP A 245 23.70 22.28 -13.41
C ASP A 245 23.06 20.86 -13.33
N GLY A 246 22.95 20.33 -12.11
CA GLY A 246 22.39 19.01 -11.80
C GLY A 246 23.33 17.81 -12.01
N VAL A 247 24.49 17.99 -12.65
CA VAL A 247 25.40 16.90 -13.05
C VAL A 247 26.62 16.82 -12.14
N LEU A 248 27.00 15.60 -11.70
CA LEU A 248 28.21 15.36 -10.91
C LEU A 248 29.45 15.74 -11.72
N VAL A 249 30.26 16.67 -11.20
CA VAL A 249 31.55 17.03 -11.78
C VAL A 249 32.60 16.00 -11.39
N ASN A 250 32.76 15.77 -10.08
CA ASN A 250 33.68 14.79 -9.50
C ASN A 250 33.43 14.67 -7.98
N GLU A 251 34.10 13.71 -7.33
CA GLU A 251 34.17 13.56 -5.87
C GLU A 251 35.62 13.43 -5.37
N SER A 252 35.83 13.58 -4.06
CA SER A 252 37.15 13.42 -3.43
C SER A 252 37.06 12.91 -2.00
N THR A 253 37.95 11.98 -1.64
CA THR A 253 38.03 11.44 -0.28
C THR A 253 38.45 12.48 0.75
N VAL A 254 37.69 12.63 1.82
CA VAL A 254 38.09 13.36 3.02
C VAL A 254 38.69 12.35 4.01
N GLN A 255 39.96 12.54 4.37
CA GLN A 255 40.74 11.58 5.16
C GLN A 255 40.45 11.65 6.68
N HIS A 256 39.45 12.43 7.09
CA HIS A 256 39.09 12.65 8.48
C HIS A 256 37.56 12.60 8.61
N SER A 257 37.10 12.00 9.71
CA SER A 257 35.69 11.94 10.09
C SER A 257 35.52 12.55 11.48
N GLY A 258 34.35 13.12 11.73
CA GLY A 258 34.06 13.89 12.93
C GLY A 258 32.73 14.61 12.80
N THR A 259 32.39 15.40 13.83
CA THR A 259 31.24 16.31 13.77
C THR A 259 31.66 17.66 13.17
N LEU A 260 30.82 18.22 12.29
CA LEU A 260 31.02 19.53 11.67
C LEU A 260 30.38 20.67 12.47
N ASP A 261 29.49 20.34 13.42
CA ASP A 261 28.72 21.33 14.17
C ASP A 261 29.65 22.22 15.01
N ASN A 262 29.42 23.53 14.97
CA ASN A 262 30.32 24.48 15.60
C ASN A 262 29.54 25.71 16.09
N PRO A 263 30.04 26.43 17.10
CA PRO A 263 29.30 27.53 17.73
C PRO A 263 29.30 28.82 16.89
N TYR A 264 29.92 28.84 15.71
CA TYR A 264 29.99 30.02 14.88
C TYR A 264 28.73 30.22 14.06
N ASP A 265 28.31 31.48 13.94
CA ASP A 265 27.31 31.92 12.97
C ASP A 265 27.72 31.56 11.55
N MET A 266 26.74 31.15 10.74
CA MET A 266 26.95 30.86 9.33
C MET A 266 26.95 32.17 8.53
N LEU A 267 27.86 32.29 7.58
CA LEU A 267 28.05 33.50 6.77
C LEU A 267 27.87 33.17 5.29
N ILE A 268 27.07 33.98 4.59
CA ILE A 268 26.87 33.93 3.14
C ILE A 268 27.67 35.09 2.54
N GLY A 269 28.64 34.76 1.68
CA GLY A 269 29.57 35.72 1.08
C GLY A 269 30.77 36.14 1.95
N ALA A 270 30.97 35.54 3.12
CA ALA A 270 32.08 35.84 4.02
C ALA A 270 32.47 34.62 4.86
N TYR A 271 33.56 34.73 5.63
CA TYR A 271 33.97 33.71 6.59
C TYR A 271 34.65 34.33 7.82
N TRP A 272 34.58 33.63 8.95
CA TRP A 272 35.23 34.04 10.19
C TRP A 272 36.74 33.78 10.16
N HIS A 273 37.49 34.61 10.87
CA HIS A 273 38.93 34.54 11.00
C HIS A 273 39.35 34.78 12.47
N ASN A 274 40.48 34.20 12.88
CA ASN A 274 41.01 34.28 14.25
C ASN A 274 39.98 33.76 15.28
N HIS A 275 39.66 32.46 15.25
CA HIS A 275 38.73 31.82 16.20
C HIS A 275 37.36 32.52 16.35
N GLY A 276 36.77 33.02 15.25
CA GLY A 276 35.47 33.71 15.29
C GLY A 276 35.51 35.18 15.73
N THR A 277 36.68 35.74 16.05
CA THR A 277 36.78 37.10 16.61
C THR A 277 36.83 38.22 15.57
N SER A 278 37.01 37.88 14.29
CA SER A 278 37.16 38.86 13.21
C SER A 278 36.66 38.31 11.87
N LEU A 279 36.33 39.19 10.93
CA LEU A 279 36.04 38.80 9.54
C LEU A 279 37.29 38.92 8.67
N ALA A 280 37.40 38.05 7.67
CA ALA A 280 38.42 38.17 6.62
C ALA A 280 38.06 39.30 5.62
N SER A 281 38.17 40.55 6.06
CA SER A 281 37.60 41.73 5.38
C SER A 281 38.03 41.99 3.93
N SER A 282 39.19 41.49 3.51
CA SER A 282 39.68 41.55 2.12
C SER A 282 39.25 40.37 1.25
N ARG A 283 38.41 39.49 1.79
CA ARG A 283 38.01 38.19 1.21
C ARG A 283 36.53 37.94 1.48
N THR A 284 35.69 38.78 0.90
CA THR A 284 34.23 38.61 0.80
C THR A 284 33.84 38.39 -0.65
N PHE A 285 32.77 37.63 -0.92
CA PHE A 285 32.32 37.23 -2.25
C PHE A 285 31.86 38.42 -3.11
N ASP A 286 32.21 38.38 -4.40
CA ASP A 286 31.82 39.37 -5.41
C ASP A 286 31.01 38.65 -6.52
N GLY A 287 29.70 38.84 -6.50
CA GLY A 287 28.78 38.06 -7.32
C GLY A 287 27.32 38.11 -6.85
N ILE A 288 26.53 37.18 -7.37
CA ILE A 288 25.08 37.09 -7.17
C ILE A 288 24.74 35.67 -6.71
N ILE A 289 23.90 35.55 -5.67
CA ILE A 289 23.44 34.27 -5.12
C ILE A 289 21.91 34.28 -5.08
N ASP A 290 21.30 33.16 -5.46
CA ASP A 290 19.87 32.99 -5.60
C ASP A 290 19.45 31.57 -5.19
N ASP A 291 18.25 31.44 -4.63
CA ASP A 291 17.61 30.19 -4.20
C ASP A 291 18.54 29.25 -3.38
N LEU A 292 19.24 29.83 -2.40
CA LEU A 292 20.28 29.14 -1.62
C LEU A 292 19.66 28.26 -0.54
N ARG A 293 19.86 26.93 -0.62
CA ARG A 293 19.40 25.95 0.38
C ARG A 293 20.57 25.30 1.11
N VAL A 294 20.37 25.02 2.40
CA VAL A 294 21.35 24.36 3.28
C VAL A 294 20.67 23.21 4.00
N TYR A 295 21.25 22.01 3.91
CA TYR A 295 20.75 20.78 4.51
C TYR A 295 21.79 20.16 5.45
N ASN A 296 21.34 19.55 6.54
CA ASN A 296 22.20 18.76 7.45
C ASN A 296 22.27 17.26 7.10
N ARG A 297 21.86 16.90 5.88
CA ARG A 297 21.98 15.57 5.29
C ARG A 297 22.58 15.59 3.89
N VAL A 298 22.87 14.41 3.38
CA VAL A 298 23.18 14.18 1.96
C VAL A 298 21.89 14.26 1.15
N LEU A 299 21.92 15.00 0.03
CA LEU A 299 20.91 14.93 -1.02
C LEU A 299 21.29 13.83 -2.02
N SER A 300 20.30 13.12 -2.54
CA SER A 300 20.46 12.20 -3.66
C SER A 300 20.68 12.94 -4.99
N GLU A 301 21.10 12.21 -6.03
CA GLU A 301 21.20 12.77 -7.38
C GLU A 301 19.82 13.21 -7.93
N SER A 302 18.74 12.49 -7.60
CA SER A 302 17.38 12.86 -8.00
C SER A 302 16.92 14.15 -7.31
N GLU A 303 17.18 14.31 -6.02
CA GLU A 303 16.86 15.55 -5.28
C GLU A 303 17.66 16.75 -5.78
N ILE A 304 18.95 16.56 -6.08
CA ILE A 304 19.79 17.60 -6.68
C ILE A 304 19.25 18.02 -8.05
N LYS A 305 18.82 17.05 -8.87
CA LYS A 305 18.23 17.30 -10.19
C LYS A 305 16.87 17.99 -10.10
N GLN A 306 16.00 17.56 -9.18
CA GLN A 306 14.69 18.17 -8.90
C GLN A 306 14.84 19.66 -8.56
N LEU A 307 15.75 19.99 -7.63
CA LEU A 307 16.03 21.38 -7.24
C LEU A 307 16.67 22.20 -8.38
N TYR A 308 17.50 21.57 -9.24
CA TYR A 308 18.11 22.24 -10.40
C TYR A 308 17.10 22.61 -11.49
N ASP A 309 16.28 21.65 -11.92
CA ASP A 309 15.37 21.82 -13.06
C ASP A 309 14.25 22.84 -12.76
N GLY A 310 14.10 23.25 -11.50
CA GLY A 310 12.98 24.09 -11.04
C GLY A 310 11.63 23.36 -11.16
N THR A 311 11.69 22.04 -11.32
CA THR A 311 10.56 21.14 -11.29
C THR A 311 10.45 20.61 -9.87
N GLU A 312 9.38 20.97 -9.16
CA GLU A 312 8.74 19.92 -8.38
C GLU A 312 8.50 18.77 -9.38
N GLU A 313 9.05 17.57 -9.11
CA GLU A 313 8.56 16.42 -9.86
C GLU A 313 7.04 16.40 -9.68
N PRO A 314 6.27 15.99 -10.72
CA PRO A 314 4.91 15.60 -10.45
C PRO A 314 4.98 14.60 -9.30
N CYS A 315 4.29 14.90 -8.20
CA CYS A 315 4.30 14.01 -7.06
C CYS A 315 3.64 12.71 -7.53
N GLU A 316 4.46 11.70 -7.82
CA GLU A 316 4.08 10.37 -8.27
C GLU A 316 4.04 9.45 -7.04
N PRO A 317 2.90 9.39 -6.32
CA PRO A 317 2.74 8.44 -5.24
C PRO A 317 2.91 7.00 -5.73
N GLU A 318 3.35 6.15 -4.83
CA GLU A 318 3.45 4.71 -5.03
C GLU A 318 2.28 4.05 -4.30
N LEU A 319 1.42 3.39 -5.06
CA LEU A 319 0.20 2.73 -4.59
C LEU A 319 0.48 1.26 -4.25
N SER A 320 0.39 0.92 -2.97
CA SER A 320 0.35 -0.47 -2.48
C SER A 320 -1.04 -0.78 -1.93
N VAL A 321 -1.49 -2.02 -2.11
CA VAL A 321 -2.82 -2.48 -1.67
C VAL A 321 -2.69 -3.92 -1.18
N GLU A 322 -2.74 -4.11 0.13
CA GLU A 322 -2.53 -5.41 0.78
C GLU A 322 -3.79 -5.90 1.51
N PRO A 323 -4.12 -7.20 1.50
CA PRO A 323 -5.18 -7.74 2.34
C PRO A 323 -4.75 -7.74 3.82
N LEU A 324 -5.59 -7.22 4.72
CA LEU A 324 -5.28 -7.19 6.16
C LEU A 324 -5.61 -8.52 6.86
N TYR A 325 -6.78 -9.08 6.53
CA TYR A 325 -7.29 -10.39 6.96
C TYR A 325 -8.57 -10.66 6.14
N ARG A 326 -9.14 -11.86 6.26
CA ARG A 326 -10.49 -12.16 5.76
C ARG A 326 -11.43 -12.42 6.93
N VAL A 327 -12.73 -12.23 6.73
CA VAL A 327 -13.79 -12.60 7.66
C VAL A 327 -14.87 -13.30 6.84
N LEU A 328 -15.10 -14.59 7.11
CA LEU A 328 -16.10 -15.39 6.41
C LEU A 328 -17.30 -15.67 7.30
N HIS A 329 -18.48 -15.28 6.84
CA HIS A 329 -19.77 -15.73 7.38
C HIS A 329 -20.53 -16.52 6.30
N TRP A 330 -21.40 -17.42 6.74
CA TRP A 330 -22.24 -18.27 5.87
C TRP A 330 -23.12 -17.50 4.87
N TRP A 331 -23.37 -16.19 5.09
CA TRP A 331 -24.14 -15.32 4.19
C TRP A 331 -23.34 -14.21 3.49
N GLN A 332 -22.10 -13.93 3.90
CA GLN A 332 -21.29 -12.82 3.39
C GLN A 332 -19.81 -13.08 3.68
N VAL A 333 -18.94 -12.67 2.77
CA VAL A 333 -17.50 -12.57 3.04
C VAL A 333 -17.10 -11.11 3.02
N GLN A 334 -16.32 -10.71 4.01
CA GLN A 334 -15.70 -9.41 4.11
C GLN A 334 -14.18 -9.58 4.13
N THR A 335 -13.47 -8.74 3.39
CA THR A 335 -12.00 -8.72 3.35
C THR A 335 -11.58 -7.26 3.40
N PRO A 336 -11.06 -6.78 4.55
CA PRO A 336 -10.38 -5.51 4.59
C PRO A 336 -9.07 -5.56 3.80
N PHE A 337 -8.82 -4.50 3.03
CA PHE A 337 -7.53 -4.23 2.40
C PHE A 337 -6.99 -2.89 2.92
N GLU A 338 -5.70 -2.82 3.18
CA GLU A 338 -5.01 -1.57 3.43
C GLU A 338 -4.48 -1.02 2.11
N LEU A 339 -4.87 0.21 1.80
CA LEU A 339 -4.35 0.98 0.68
C LEU A 339 -3.34 1.96 1.27
N GLN A 340 -2.06 1.79 0.92
CA GLN A 340 -0.96 2.60 1.44
C GLN A 340 -0.32 3.42 0.32
N ASN A 341 -0.09 4.69 0.62
CA ASN A 341 0.81 5.56 -0.11
C ASN A 341 2.22 5.37 0.45
N LYS A 342 3.12 4.73 -0.30
CA LYS A 342 4.51 4.54 0.18
C LYS A 342 5.35 5.83 0.16
N THR A 343 4.75 6.97 -0.17
CA THR A 343 5.39 8.27 -0.33
C THR A 343 4.70 9.35 0.50
N THR A 344 5.35 10.52 0.62
CA THR A 344 4.75 11.73 1.22
C THR A 344 3.94 12.57 0.21
N CYS A 345 3.81 12.13 -1.03
CA CYS A 345 3.01 12.79 -2.06
C CYS A 345 1.53 12.63 -1.80
N LYS A 346 0.69 13.57 -2.25
CA LYS A 346 -0.77 13.37 -2.19
C LYS A 346 -1.24 12.41 -3.30
N MET A 347 -1.96 11.36 -2.94
CA MET A 347 -2.58 10.41 -3.87
C MET A 347 -4.10 10.54 -3.86
N ASP A 348 -4.73 10.71 -5.03
CA ASP A 348 -6.18 10.61 -5.18
C ASP A 348 -6.50 9.27 -5.88
N TRP A 349 -7.33 8.42 -5.26
CA TRP A 349 -7.61 7.07 -5.77
C TRP A 349 -9.11 6.77 -5.90
N THR A 350 -9.43 5.83 -6.79
CA THR A 350 -10.79 5.36 -7.09
C THR A 350 -10.81 3.84 -7.27
N ILE A 351 -11.95 3.20 -7.02
CA ILE A 351 -12.10 1.74 -7.10
C ILE A 351 -13.19 1.39 -8.10
N GLN A 352 -12.87 0.47 -9.01
CA GLN A 352 -13.85 -0.21 -9.86
C GLN A 352 -14.01 -1.64 -9.37
N ALA A 353 -15.20 -1.98 -8.90
CA ALA A 353 -15.56 -3.29 -8.38
C ALA A 353 -16.46 -4.06 -9.36
N ASN A 354 -16.24 -5.37 -9.46
CA ASN A 354 -17.03 -6.30 -10.26
C ASN A 354 -17.45 -7.50 -9.41
N ARG A 355 -18.76 -7.75 -9.31
CA ARG A 355 -19.40 -8.80 -8.47
C ARG A 355 -19.18 -8.71 -6.96
N LEU A 356 -18.48 -7.69 -6.47
CA LEU A 356 -18.32 -7.37 -5.04
C LEU A 356 -18.66 -5.90 -4.77
N THR A 357 -18.87 -5.56 -3.51
CA THR A 357 -19.10 -4.20 -3.02
C THR A 357 -17.85 -3.74 -2.27
N VAL A 358 -17.25 -2.61 -2.62
CA VAL A 358 -16.12 -2.03 -1.87
C VAL A 358 -16.51 -0.69 -1.28
N SER A 359 -16.10 -0.43 -0.04
CA SER A 359 -16.25 0.88 0.61
C SER A 359 -14.96 1.24 1.37
N PRO A 360 -14.38 2.45 1.21
CA PRO A 360 -14.82 3.52 0.30
C PRO A 360 -14.57 3.17 -1.18
N THR A 361 -15.31 3.80 -2.10
CA THR A 361 -15.08 3.66 -3.56
C THR A 361 -14.08 4.68 -4.13
N SER A 362 -13.67 5.65 -3.32
CA SER A 362 -12.67 6.68 -3.65
C SER A 362 -12.17 7.34 -2.36
N GLY A 363 -10.95 7.85 -2.38
CA GLY A 363 -10.38 8.56 -1.25
C GLY A 363 -9.07 9.27 -1.60
N THR A 364 -8.38 9.71 -0.55
CA THR A 364 -7.10 10.43 -0.65
C THR A 364 -6.12 9.82 0.32
N ASP A 365 -4.90 9.55 -0.14
CA ASP A 365 -3.82 8.92 0.64
C ASP A 365 -4.27 7.59 1.28
N ASP A 366 -3.74 7.24 2.45
CA ASP A 366 -3.95 5.93 3.08
C ASP A 366 -5.41 5.68 3.45
N ALA A 367 -5.88 4.43 3.27
CA ALA A 367 -7.24 4.03 3.64
C ALA A 367 -7.39 2.53 3.87
N THR A 368 -8.29 2.17 4.80
CA THR A 368 -8.80 0.81 4.90
C THR A 368 -10.04 0.64 4.02
N LEU A 369 -9.93 -0.19 2.99
CA LEU A 369 -11.02 -0.61 2.12
C LEU A 369 -11.70 -1.82 2.73
N ASN A 370 -13.03 -1.91 2.65
CA ASN A 370 -13.78 -3.13 3.00
C ASN A 370 -14.40 -3.69 1.72
N ALA A 371 -13.85 -4.80 1.21
CA ALA A 371 -14.46 -5.56 0.13
C ALA A 371 -15.45 -6.58 0.71
N MET A 372 -16.68 -6.56 0.22
CA MET A 372 -17.77 -7.45 0.65
C MET A 372 -18.34 -8.20 -0.55
N MET A 373 -18.62 -9.48 -0.39
CA MET A 373 -19.32 -10.26 -1.41
C MET A 373 -20.34 -11.21 -0.80
N TYR A 374 -21.53 -11.24 -1.39
CA TYR A 374 -22.57 -12.22 -1.07
C TYR A 374 -22.36 -13.46 -1.95
N PRO A 375 -22.22 -14.67 -1.36
CA PRO A 375 -22.12 -15.91 -2.13
C PRO A 375 -23.35 -16.11 -3.04
N SER A 376 -23.14 -16.66 -4.24
CA SER A 376 -24.22 -16.98 -5.19
C SER A 376 -23.92 -18.27 -5.94
N TRP A 377 -24.98 -18.93 -6.40
CA TRP A 377 -25.00 -20.34 -6.79
C TRP A 377 -24.05 -20.74 -7.94
N TRP A 378 -23.51 -19.80 -8.75
CA TRP A 378 -22.82 -20.09 -10.02
C TRP A 378 -21.45 -19.39 -10.18
N PHE A 379 -20.55 -19.61 -9.22
CA PHE A 379 -19.19 -19.04 -9.15
C PHE A 379 -19.11 -17.52 -8.96
N ASN A 380 -18.65 -17.10 -7.78
CA ASN A 380 -18.38 -15.71 -7.45
C ASN A 380 -16.88 -15.48 -7.25
N VAL A 381 -16.14 -15.40 -8.36
CA VAL A 381 -14.92 -14.57 -8.36
C VAL A 381 -15.39 -13.12 -8.46
N GLY A 382 -15.14 -12.34 -7.41
CA GLY A 382 -15.27 -10.90 -7.44
C GLY A 382 -13.89 -10.28 -7.66
N THR A 383 -13.84 -9.15 -8.36
CA THR A 383 -12.57 -8.43 -8.58
C THR A 383 -12.74 -6.96 -8.28
N PHE A 384 -11.66 -6.30 -7.86
CA PHE A 384 -11.58 -4.85 -7.92
C PHE A 384 -10.24 -4.39 -8.48
N THR A 385 -10.27 -3.24 -9.14
CA THR A 385 -9.07 -2.54 -9.60
C THR A 385 -9.04 -1.18 -8.92
N THR A 386 -7.92 -0.87 -8.27
CA THR A 386 -7.65 0.45 -7.71
C THR A 386 -6.95 1.29 -8.79
N THR A 387 -7.49 2.47 -9.08
CA THR A 387 -6.93 3.43 -10.03
C THR A 387 -6.61 4.73 -9.32
N ALA A 388 -5.33 5.07 -9.26
CA ALA A 388 -4.82 6.35 -8.79
C ALA A 388 -4.17 7.08 -9.98
N PRO A 389 -4.82 8.08 -10.61
CA PRO A 389 -4.38 8.65 -11.88
C PRO A 389 -3.03 9.38 -11.85
N ASN A 390 -2.52 9.69 -10.66
CA ASN A 390 -1.20 10.28 -10.44
C ASN A 390 -0.18 9.30 -9.85
N ALA A 391 -0.56 8.06 -9.53
CA ALA A 391 0.34 7.07 -8.95
C ALA A 391 0.94 6.14 -10.01
N ILE A 392 2.05 5.49 -9.64
CA ILE A 392 2.62 4.40 -10.44
C ILE A 392 1.75 3.14 -10.24
N GLY A 393 1.25 2.59 -11.35
CA GLY A 393 0.51 1.33 -11.37
C GLY A 393 -1.00 1.44 -11.07
N SER A 394 -1.72 0.35 -11.31
CA SER A 394 -3.13 0.20 -10.94
C SER A 394 -3.37 -1.28 -10.64
N PRO A 395 -3.25 -1.70 -9.37
CA PRO A 395 -3.29 -3.11 -9.02
C PRO A 395 -4.71 -3.66 -9.15
N THR A 396 -4.80 -4.94 -9.54
CA THR A 396 -6.07 -5.67 -9.69
C THR A 396 -6.07 -6.83 -8.70
N HIS A 397 -7.06 -6.85 -7.82
CA HIS A 397 -7.18 -7.84 -6.76
C HIS A 397 -8.36 -8.77 -7.04
N ASN A 398 -8.12 -10.07 -6.92
CA ASN A 398 -9.09 -11.11 -7.15
C ASN A 398 -9.55 -11.69 -5.82
N LEU A 399 -10.80 -11.40 -5.43
CA LEU A 399 -11.48 -12.07 -4.33
C LEU A 399 -12.17 -13.32 -4.88
N VAL A 400 -11.41 -14.40 -4.99
CA VAL A 400 -11.97 -15.73 -5.31
C VAL A 400 -12.75 -16.23 -4.11
N ILE A 401 -14.04 -16.50 -4.31
CA ILE A 401 -14.86 -17.25 -3.36
C ILE A 401 -15.54 -18.36 -4.15
N GLN A 402 -15.11 -19.58 -3.87
CA GLN A 402 -15.85 -20.76 -4.29
C GLN A 402 -16.89 -21.06 -3.20
N PRO A 403 -18.19 -20.80 -3.44
CA PRO A 403 -19.19 -21.55 -2.69
C PRO A 403 -18.99 -23.02 -3.07
N GLY A 404 -18.79 -23.89 -2.07
CA GLY A 404 -18.84 -25.33 -2.30
C GLY A 404 -20.14 -25.67 -3.04
N LEU A 405 -20.03 -26.35 -4.19
CA LEU A 405 -21.19 -26.75 -4.97
C LEU A 405 -21.84 -27.94 -4.25
N TRP A 406 -22.97 -27.67 -3.60
CA TRP A 406 -23.73 -28.67 -2.85
C TRP A 406 -24.71 -29.47 -3.72
N TRP A 407 -25.22 -30.56 -3.13
CA TRP A 407 -26.15 -31.56 -3.70
C TRP A 407 -25.45 -32.49 -4.71
N TRP A 408 -24.88 -33.64 -4.31
CA TRP A 408 -25.28 -34.58 -3.25
C TRP A 408 -24.18 -34.76 -2.17
N TRP A 409 -24.57 -34.75 -0.88
CA TRP A 409 -23.80 -35.06 0.36
C TRP A 409 -22.46 -34.29 0.67
N ARG A 410 -22.42 -33.69 1.89
CA ARG A 410 -21.30 -33.52 2.86
C ARG A 410 -19.97 -32.81 2.50
N TYR A 411 -19.89 -31.46 2.48
CA TYR A 411 -18.66 -30.68 2.83
C TYR A 411 -18.96 -29.24 3.31
N TRP A 412 -18.75 -28.89 4.59
CA TRP A 412 -19.22 -27.60 5.13
C TRP A 412 -18.26 -26.41 5.08
N VAL A 413 -16.93 -26.60 5.15
CA VAL A 413 -15.97 -25.49 5.01
C VAL A 413 -14.73 -25.95 4.23
N MET A 414 -14.56 -25.37 3.05
CA MET A 414 -13.30 -25.34 2.30
C MET A 414 -13.01 -23.86 2.01
N GLN A 415 -12.05 -23.26 2.71
CA GLN A 415 -11.63 -21.87 2.49
C GLN A 415 -10.34 -21.86 1.68
N LEU A 416 -10.37 -21.33 0.46
CA LEU A 416 -9.16 -21.11 -0.34
C LEU A 416 -8.84 -19.62 -0.39
N ILE A 417 -7.70 -19.25 0.19
CA ILE A 417 -7.20 -17.88 0.34
C ILE A 417 -5.90 -17.78 -0.45
N SER A 418 -5.92 -17.04 -1.56
CA SER A 418 -4.68 -16.66 -2.26
C SER A 418 -4.17 -15.30 -1.79
N GLY A 419 -2.85 -15.17 -1.69
CA GLY A 419 -2.14 -13.93 -1.40
C GLY A 419 -0.75 -13.91 -2.06
N ARG A 420 -0.03 -12.81 -1.91
CA ARG A 420 1.41 -12.70 -2.20
C ARG A 420 2.13 -12.34 -0.91
N ILE A 421 3.30 -12.91 -0.68
CA ILE A 421 4.12 -12.68 0.51
C ILE A 421 5.54 -12.29 0.12
N HIS A 422 6.16 -11.40 0.90
CA HIS A 422 7.52 -10.88 0.69
C HIS A 422 8.46 -11.26 1.85
N PRO A 423 9.80 -11.11 1.70
CA PRO A 423 10.75 -11.55 2.72
C PRO A 423 10.58 -10.83 4.07
N ASN A 424 10.65 -11.58 5.17
CA ASN A 424 10.43 -11.11 6.55
C ASN A 424 8.99 -10.63 6.83
N GLN A 425 8.01 -11.01 6.00
CA GLN A 425 6.59 -10.72 6.23
C GLN A 425 5.91 -11.89 6.97
N ALA A 426 4.91 -11.56 7.78
CA ALA A 426 3.93 -12.51 8.28
C ALA A 426 2.53 -11.96 7.98
N ILE A 427 1.63 -12.80 7.45
CA ILE A 427 0.30 -12.39 6.99
C ILE A 427 -0.77 -13.11 7.84
N PRO A 428 -1.46 -12.39 8.73
CA PRO A 428 -2.52 -12.97 9.55
C PRO A 428 -3.85 -13.10 8.79
N HIS A 429 -4.51 -14.23 8.98
CA HIS A 429 -5.87 -14.50 8.50
C HIS A 429 -6.77 -14.84 9.69
N ILE A 430 -8.01 -14.34 9.68
CA ILE A 430 -9.02 -14.64 10.71
C ILE A 430 -10.03 -15.63 10.12
N ILE A 431 -10.14 -16.80 10.74
CA ILE A 431 -10.97 -17.91 10.29
C ILE A 431 -12.11 -18.09 11.30
N ALA A 432 -13.30 -17.57 10.98
CA ALA A 432 -14.45 -17.60 11.88
C ALA A 432 -15.17 -18.97 11.82
N ILE A 433 -15.00 -19.77 12.87
CA ILE A 433 -15.60 -21.11 13.02
C ILE A 433 -16.81 -21.02 13.95
N ASN A 434 -18.00 -21.10 13.37
CA ASN A 434 -19.26 -20.73 14.03
C ASN A 434 -20.03 -21.92 14.65
N ARG A 435 -19.42 -23.11 14.69
CA ARG A 435 -19.95 -24.32 15.33
C ARG A 435 -18.81 -25.24 15.74
N ILE A 436 -19.04 -26.12 16.71
CA ILE A 436 -18.10 -27.17 17.11
C ILE A 436 -17.93 -28.12 15.91
N MET A 437 -16.69 -28.42 15.55
CA MET A 437 -16.38 -29.39 14.49
C MET A 437 -16.35 -30.81 15.06
N ARG A 438 -16.91 -31.76 14.32
CA ARG A 438 -16.87 -33.20 14.68
C ARG A 438 -15.79 -33.88 13.84
N GLY A 439 -14.56 -33.90 14.39
CA GLY A 439 -13.35 -34.37 13.73
C GLY A 439 -12.39 -33.23 13.37
N PRO A 440 -11.13 -33.58 13.01
CA PRO A 440 -10.05 -32.61 12.86
C PRO A 440 -10.17 -31.73 11.61
N MET A 441 -9.60 -30.54 11.73
CA MET A 441 -9.47 -29.53 10.69
C MET A 441 -8.08 -29.58 10.07
N ILE A 442 -7.99 -29.42 8.75
CA ILE A 442 -6.72 -29.27 8.04
C ILE A 442 -6.50 -27.78 7.78
N PHE A 443 -5.38 -27.25 8.27
CA PHE A 443 -4.85 -25.95 7.89
C PHE A 443 -3.64 -26.21 6.98
N ARG A 444 -3.74 -25.89 5.69
CA ARG A 444 -2.70 -26.16 4.69
C ARG A 444 -2.27 -24.87 3.99
N VAL A 445 -0.99 -24.62 3.79
CA VAL A 445 -0.53 -23.61 2.84
C VAL A 445 0.24 -24.27 1.70
N ARG A 446 0.06 -23.76 0.48
CA ARG A 446 0.76 -24.19 -0.74
C ARG A 446 1.43 -23.01 -1.41
N TRP A 447 2.57 -23.25 -2.04
CA TRP A 447 3.36 -22.23 -2.72
C TRP A 447 4.14 -22.84 -3.91
N PRO A 448 4.58 -22.03 -4.89
CA PRO A 448 5.23 -22.54 -6.11
C PRO A 448 6.74 -22.76 -5.97
N GLY A 449 7.36 -22.33 -4.86
CA GLY A 449 8.81 -22.23 -4.69
C GLY A 449 9.29 -22.30 -3.25
N SER A 450 9.49 -21.15 -2.62
CA SER A 450 10.35 -21.02 -1.42
C SER A 450 9.60 -21.15 -0.08
N ASP A 451 10.35 -21.46 0.99
CA ASP A 451 9.88 -21.98 2.28
C ASP A 451 8.95 -21.03 3.08
N LEU A 452 7.82 -21.56 3.57
CA LEU A 452 6.78 -20.85 4.32
C LEU A 452 6.31 -21.66 5.54
N ASP A 453 6.09 -20.98 6.67
CA ASP A 453 5.58 -21.56 7.93
C ASP A 453 4.12 -21.18 8.19
N LEU A 454 3.37 -22.09 8.82
CA LEU A 454 2.06 -21.86 9.45
C LEU A 454 2.17 -21.64 10.95
N LYS A 455 1.49 -20.61 11.44
CA LYS A 455 1.27 -20.38 12.87
C LYS A 455 -0.21 -20.20 13.18
N ILE A 456 -0.76 -21.14 13.96
CA ILE A 456 -2.18 -21.20 14.29
C ILE A 456 -2.38 -20.75 15.74
N THR A 457 -3.38 -19.93 16.01
CA THR A 457 -3.81 -19.52 17.35
C THR A 457 -5.31 -19.69 17.49
N THR A 458 -5.72 -20.41 18.53
CA THR A 458 -7.13 -20.73 18.83
C THR A 458 -7.93 -19.48 19.25
N PRO A 459 -9.28 -19.52 19.20
CA PRO A 459 -10.15 -18.46 19.72
C PRO A 459 -9.91 -18.09 21.21
N SER A 460 -9.43 -19.04 22.03
CA SER A 460 -9.04 -18.82 23.43
C SER A 460 -7.69 -18.10 23.58
N GLY A 461 -6.93 -17.96 22.50
CA GLY A 461 -5.64 -17.28 22.44
C GLY A 461 -4.42 -18.20 22.63
N GLN A 462 -4.59 -19.51 22.54
CA GLN A 462 -3.50 -20.49 22.59
C GLN A 462 -2.86 -20.60 21.19
N THR A 463 -1.59 -20.22 21.07
CA THR A 463 -0.80 -20.53 19.86
C THR A 463 -0.41 -22.00 19.88
N LEU A 464 -0.78 -22.72 18.83
CA LEU A 464 -0.46 -24.13 18.67
C LEU A 464 0.99 -24.33 18.23
N THR A 465 1.57 -25.45 18.64
CA THR A 465 2.90 -25.94 18.29
C THR A 465 2.80 -27.41 17.88
N GLN A 466 3.83 -27.98 17.26
CA GLN A 466 3.87 -29.41 16.90
C GLN A 466 3.68 -30.36 18.11
N ASP A 467 3.99 -29.89 19.33
CA ASP A 467 3.81 -30.63 20.59
C ASP A 467 2.46 -30.37 21.30
N SER A 468 1.57 -29.55 20.71
CA SER A 468 0.28 -29.20 21.31
C SER A 468 -0.70 -30.36 21.20
N PRO A 469 -1.48 -30.69 22.26
CA PRO A 469 -2.36 -31.86 22.25
C PRO A 469 -3.50 -31.78 21.22
N GLU A 470 -3.84 -30.58 20.76
CA GLU A 470 -4.79 -30.34 19.68
C GLU A 470 -4.20 -30.63 18.28
N VAL A 471 -2.89 -30.80 18.15
CA VAL A 471 -2.21 -30.99 16.87
C VAL A 471 -1.93 -32.48 16.65
N LEU A 472 -2.72 -33.10 15.78
CA LEU A 472 -2.66 -34.52 15.48
C LEU A 472 -1.52 -34.90 14.51
N LYS A 473 -1.21 -34.01 13.56
CA LYS A 473 -0.19 -34.22 12.52
C LYS A 473 0.31 -32.89 11.98
N VAL A 474 1.61 -32.81 11.70
CA VAL A 474 2.21 -31.75 10.89
C VAL A 474 2.95 -32.40 9.72
N HIS A 475 2.83 -31.79 8.55
CA HIS A 475 3.55 -32.14 7.33
C HIS A 475 4.27 -30.90 6.81
N GLU A 476 5.57 -31.01 6.64
CA GLU A 476 6.45 -30.00 6.02
C GLU A 476 6.97 -30.59 4.69
N GLY A 477 6.85 -29.84 3.59
CA GLY A 477 7.30 -30.28 2.27
C GLY A 477 7.59 -29.10 1.33
N ASP A 478 8.42 -29.34 0.30
CA ASP A 478 9.01 -28.30 -0.56
C ASP A 478 8.03 -27.30 -1.23
N THR A 479 6.73 -27.61 -1.29
CA THR A 479 5.69 -26.77 -1.92
C THR A 479 4.35 -26.74 -1.16
N GLU A 480 4.26 -27.47 -0.05
CA GLU A 480 3.08 -27.44 0.82
C GLU A 480 3.42 -27.82 2.26
N GLU A 481 2.76 -27.17 3.21
CA GLU A 481 2.77 -27.49 4.63
C GLU A 481 1.31 -27.70 5.08
N TYR A 482 1.03 -28.65 5.96
CA TYR A 482 -0.27 -28.72 6.61
C TYR A 482 -0.25 -29.23 8.05
N TRP A 483 -1.15 -28.69 8.85
CA TRP A 483 -1.43 -29.06 10.23
C TRP A 483 -2.83 -29.65 10.33
N LEU A 484 -2.93 -30.83 10.90
CA LEU A 484 -4.19 -31.48 11.28
C LEU A 484 -4.46 -31.16 12.75
N VAL A 485 -5.55 -30.44 13.02
CA VAL A 485 -5.87 -29.86 14.33
C VAL A 485 -7.27 -30.29 14.78
N GLU A 486 -7.36 -30.95 15.92
CA GLU A 486 -8.60 -31.32 16.58
C GLU A 486 -8.92 -30.37 17.73
N SER A 487 -10.07 -29.70 17.66
CA SER A 487 -10.47 -28.73 18.68
C SER A 487 -11.97 -28.45 18.63
N GLU A 488 -12.57 -28.35 19.82
CA GLU A 488 -13.97 -27.94 19.98
C GLU A 488 -14.18 -26.41 19.92
N GLU A 489 -13.12 -25.61 19.80
CA GLU A 489 -13.21 -24.16 19.94
C GLU A 489 -13.94 -23.47 18.77
N THR A 490 -15.11 -22.92 19.08
CA THR A 490 -15.83 -22.00 18.18
C THR A 490 -15.37 -20.56 18.39
N GLY A 491 -15.13 -19.83 17.30
CA GLY A 491 -14.78 -18.41 17.33
C GLY A 491 -13.86 -18.01 16.20
N ASP A 492 -13.16 -16.90 16.40
CA ASP A 492 -12.20 -16.33 15.44
C ASP A 492 -10.82 -16.96 15.66
N TRP A 493 -10.48 -17.98 14.87
CA TRP A 493 -9.14 -18.56 14.81
C TRP A 493 -8.20 -17.62 14.07
N GLN A 494 -6.94 -17.51 14.50
CA GLN A 494 -5.92 -16.72 13.80
C GLN A 494 -4.91 -17.67 13.15
N VAL A 495 -4.74 -17.55 11.84
CA VAL A 495 -3.80 -18.35 11.04
C VAL A 495 -2.85 -17.41 10.33
N GLU A 496 -1.58 -17.43 10.71
CA GLU A 496 -0.54 -16.55 10.20
C GLU A 496 0.38 -17.34 9.26
N VAL A 497 0.52 -16.88 8.02
CA VAL A 497 1.49 -17.42 7.05
C VAL A 497 2.77 -16.60 7.17
N VAL A 498 3.90 -17.24 7.45
CA VAL A 498 5.17 -16.59 7.76
C VAL A 498 6.20 -16.89 6.66
N ALA A 499 6.84 -15.85 6.14
CA ALA A 499 7.94 -15.98 5.18
C ALA A 499 9.23 -16.42 5.86
N ILE A 500 9.76 -17.59 5.48
CA ILE A 500 11.05 -18.10 5.97
C ILE A 500 12.16 -17.76 4.97
N GLU A 501 12.08 -18.29 3.75
CA GLU A 501 12.93 -17.93 2.62
C GLU A 501 11.99 -17.65 1.44
N VAL A 502 12.02 -16.44 0.86
CA VAL A 502 11.09 -15.99 -0.19
C VAL A 502 11.82 -15.07 -1.16
N ASP A 503 11.47 -15.06 -2.44
CA ASP A 503 12.03 -14.12 -3.43
C ASP A 503 11.78 -12.64 -3.02
N VAL A 504 12.73 -11.76 -3.35
CA VAL A 504 12.59 -10.31 -3.17
C VAL A 504 11.44 -9.70 -3.99
N GLU A 505 11.07 -10.31 -5.12
CA GLU A 505 9.88 -9.93 -5.91
C GLU A 505 8.55 -10.41 -5.29
N GLY A 506 8.63 -11.26 -4.25
CA GLY A 506 7.50 -11.86 -3.54
C GLY A 506 6.88 -13.05 -4.27
N GLU A 507 6.32 -13.99 -3.52
CA GLU A 507 5.75 -15.24 -4.02
C GLU A 507 4.26 -15.36 -3.72
N ASP A 508 3.52 -15.96 -4.66
CA ASP A 508 2.08 -16.16 -4.53
C ASP A 508 1.81 -17.47 -3.77
N TYR A 509 0.98 -17.43 -2.72
CA TYR A 509 0.63 -18.60 -1.90
C TYR A 509 -0.88 -18.89 -1.90
N GLN A 510 -1.25 -20.10 -1.49
CA GLN A 510 -2.63 -20.53 -1.28
C GLN A 510 -2.79 -21.19 0.09
N LEU A 511 -3.48 -20.51 1.01
CA LEU A 511 -3.92 -21.07 2.29
C LEU A 511 -5.29 -21.75 2.09
N GLU A 512 -5.37 -23.03 2.42
CA GLU A 512 -6.53 -23.92 2.35
C GLU A 512 -6.91 -24.36 3.77
N ILE A 513 -8.13 -24.07 4.22
CA ILE A 513 -8.69 -24.61 5.47
C ILE A 513 -9.84 -25.56 5.14
N VAL A 514 -9.74 -26.82 5.57
CA VAL A 514 -10.75 -27.86 5.38
C VAL A 514 -11.25 -28.35 6.74
N ALA A 515 -12.56 -28.40 6.92
CA ALA A 515 -13.17 -28.91 8.14
C ALA A 515 -14.12 -30.07 7.78
N ASN A 516 -13.69 -31.30 8.07
CA ASN A 516 -14.42 -32.51 7.69
C ASN A 516 -15.57 -32.78 8.66
N GLU A 517 -16.78 -32.81 8.13
CA GLU A 517 -17.92 -33.49 8.78
C GLU A 517 -18.42 -34.57 7.82
N ARG A 518 -17.87 -35.78 8.02
CA ARG A 518 -18.39 -37.08 7.53
C ARG A 518 -18.11 -37.43 6.04
N SER A 519 -17.27 -38.44 5.85
CA SER A 519 -17.13 -39.38 4.69
C SER A 519 -17.16 -38.87 3.22
N GLU A 520 -16.01 -38.83 2.56
CA GLU A 520 -15.60 -39.79 1.49
C GLU A 520 -14.11 -39.52 1.10
N PRO A 521 -13.40 -40.47 0.45
CA PRO A 521 -12.06 -40.85 0.90
C PRO A 521 -10.90 -39.98 0.36
N PRO A 522 -9.74 -40.01 1.04
CA PRO A 522 -8.43 -39.76 0.41
C PRO A 522 -8.28 -40.51 -0.92
N THR A 523 -7.51 -39.94 -1.84
CA THR A 523 -7.54 -40.35 -3.26
C THR A 523 -6.88 -41.69 -3.59
N GLU A 524 -6.36 -42.41 -2.59
CA GLU A 524 -5.74 -43.73 -2.73
C GLU A 524 -6.32 -44.70 -1.67
N ASP A 525 -6.83 -45.83 -2.17
CA ASP A 525 -7.35 -46.99 -1.45
C ASP A 525 -6.76 -48.21 -2.21
N THR A 526 -5.65 -48.72 -1.69
CA THR A 526 -4.78 -49.68 -2.38
C THR A 526 -5.35 -51.10 -2.38
N ASP A 527 -6.10 -51.48 -1.34
CA ASP A 527 -6.63 -52.86 -1.20
C ASP A 527 -8.14 -52.99 -1.44
N ASN A 528 -8.85 -51.86 -1.58
CA ASN A 528 -10.24 -51.70 -2.02
C ASN A 528 -11.28 -52.21 -1.01
N ASP A 529 -11.02 -52.03 0.28
CA ASP A 529 -11.94 -52.37 1.36
C ASP A 529 -12.90 -51.23 1.76
N GLY A 530 -12.64 -50.01 1.28
CA GLY A 530 -13.43 -48.80 1.54
C GLY A 530 -12.89 -47.91 2.68
N LEU A 531 -11.75 -48.26 3.26
CA LEU A 531 -10.89 -47.36 4.03
C LEU A 531 -10.05 -46.52 3.06
N SER A 532 -8.85 -46.10 3.47
CA SER A 532 -7.94 -45.33 2.62
C SER A 532 -6.53 -45.34 3.19
N ASP A 533 -5.54 -45.35 2.31
CA ASP A 533 -4.15 -45.63 2.67
C ASP A 533 -3.62 -44.69 3.77
N GLU A 534 -4.00 -43.41 3.73
CA GLU A 534 -3.60 -42.42 4.75
C GLU A 534 -4.30 -42.64 6.11
N TRP A 535 -5.58 -43.03 6.11
CA TRP A 535 -6.35 -43.26 7.34
C TRP A 535 -5.92 -44.57 8.02
N GLU A 536 -5.75 -45.65 7.25
CA GLU A 536 -5.23 -46.93 7.73
C GLU A 536 -3.81 -46.79 8.29
N THR A 537 -2.91 -46.13 7.54
CA THR A 537 -1.54 -45.88 8.03
C THR A 537 -1.52 -45.03 9.29
N TYR A 538 -2.47 -44.11 9.47
CA TYR A 538 -2.57 -43.23 10.63
C TYR A 538 -3.13 -43.92 11.87
N PHE A 539 -4.29 -44.59 11.77
CA PHE A 539 -4.95 -45.22 12.92
C PHE A 539 -4.49 -46.66 13.18
N LEU A 540 -4.28 -47.44 12.12
CA LEU A 540 -4.07 -48.90 12.20
C LEU A 540 -2.60 -49.32 11.95
N GLY A 541 -1.81 -48.44 11.32
CA GLY A 541 -0.36 -48.55 11.17
C GLY A 541 0.10 -49.41 9.98
N ASP A 542 -0.81 -50.10 9.30
CA ASP A 542 -0.57 -50.79 8.03
C ASP A 542 -1.86 -50.91 7.19
N LEU A 543 -1.69 -51.27 5.91
CA LEU A 543 -2.76 -51.50 4.93
C LEU A 543 -3.20 -52.97 4.91
N THR A 544 -3.49 -53.56 6.07
CA THR A 544 -3.87 -54.98 6.17
C THR A 544 -5.13 -55.24 6.99
N GLN A 545 -5.78 -54.19 7.49
CA GLN A 545 -6.99 -54.27 8.31
C GLN A 545 -8.24 -54.00 7.46
N ASP A 546 -8.95 -55.07 7.10
CA ASP A 546 -10.27 -55.02 6.43
C ASP A 546 -11.22 -54.01 7.12
N GLY A 547 -11.89 -53.15 6.36
CA GLY A 547 -12.92 -52.23 6.84
C GLY A 547 -14.09 -52.89 7.58
N ASN A 548 -14.27 -54.21 7.45
CA ASN A 548 -15.22 -55.00 8.24
C ASN A 548 -14.63 -55.55 9.55
N ALA A 549 -13.36 -55.29 9.84
CA ALA A 549 -12.76 -55.50 11.15
C ALA A 549 -13.33 -54.52 12.18
N ASP A 550 -13.04 -54.80 13.44
CA ASP A 550 -13.45 -54.07 14.64
C ASP A 550 -12.17 -54.04 15.50
N SER A 551 -11.41 -52.95 15.37
CA SER A 551 -10.01 -52.90 15.79
C SER A 551 -9.80 -52.68 17.29
N ASP A 552 -10.80 -52.14 17.99
CA ASP A 552 -10.79 -52.01 19.46
C ASP A 552 -11.77 -52.93 20.20
N GLY A 553 -12.77 -53.49 19.51
CA GLY A 553 -13.72 -54.47 20.04
C GLY A 553 -15.00 -53.87 20.63
N ASP A 554 -15.37 -52.62 20.30
CA ASP A 554 -16.60 -51.97 20.81
C ASP A 554 -17.89 -52.46 20.10
N GLY A 555 -17.76 -53.04 18.90
CA GLY A 555 -18.86 -53.54 18.08
C GLY A 555 -19.27 -52.64 16.91
N VAL A 556 -18.57 -51.54 16.68
CA VAL A 556 -18.52 -50.77 15.43
C VAL A 556 -17.41 -51.36 14.55
N SER A 557 -17.49 -51.19 13.22
CA SER A 557 -16.43 -51.68 12.31
C SER A 557 -15.56 -50.53 11.81
N ASN A 558 -14.29 -50.78 11.48
CA ASN A 558 -13.33 -49.78 11.01
C ASN A 558 -13.90 -48.89 9.89
N LEU A 559 -14.62 -49.46 8.92
CA LEU A 559 -15.30 -48.74 7.84
C LEU A 559 -16.44 -47.85 8.33
N ARG A 560 -17.17 -48.30 9.36
CA ARG A 560 -18.23 -47.52 10.00
C ARG A 560 -17.64 -46.40 10.87
N GLU A 561 -16.51 -46.64 11.51
CA GLU A 561 -15.79 -45.66 12.32
C GLU A 561 -15.21 -44.54 11.43
N PHE A 562 -14.53 -44.94 10.35
CA PHE A 562 -14.11 -44.07 9.25
C PHE A 562 -15.27 -43.24 8.68
N GLN A 563 -16.45 -43.85 8.49
CA GLN A 563 -17.63 -43.15 7.97
C GLN A 563 -18.28 -42.18 8.96
N GLU A 564 -18.19 -42.43 10.27
CA GLU A 564 -18.79 -41.59 11.31
C GLU A 564 -17.80 -40.57 11.92
N GLY A 565 -16.50 -40.72 11.66
CA GLY A 565 -15.45 -39.81 12.12
C GLY A 565 -14.97 -40.10 13.55
N ILE A 566 -15.05 -41.36 13.96
CA ILE A 566 -14.63 -41.87 15.28
C ILE A 566 -13.36 -42.72 15.15
N ASN A 567 -12.66 -42.95 16.26
CA ASN A 567 -11.32 -43.51 16.30
C ASN A 567 -11.34 -45.05 16.43
N PRO A 568 -10.90 -45.82 15.42
CA PRO A 568 -10.97 -47.30 15.37
C PRO A 568 -10.00 -48.01 16.33
N THR A 569 -9.45 -47.28 17.30
CA THR A 569 -8.56 -47.78 18.35
C THR A 569 -9.04 -47.40 19.75
N SER A 570 -10.24 -46.82 19.87
CA SER A 570 -10.83 -46.32 21.10
C SER A 570 -12.37 -46.35 21.06
N GLY A 571 -12.97 -47.42 21.59
CA GLY A 571 -14.43 -47.65 21.68
C GLY A 571 -15.20 -46.75 22.67
N ASP A 572 -14.69 -45.52 22.85
CA ASP A 572 -15.19 -44.35 23.57
C ASP A 572 -14.27 -43.22 23.05
N THR A 573 -14.58 -42.68 21.87
CA THR A 573 -13.70 -41.76 21.13
C THR A 573 -13.57 -40.41 21.83
N ASP A 574 -14.66 -39.90 22.42
CA ASP A 574 -14.67 -38.60 23.11
C ASP A 574 -14.34 -38.69 24.61
N GLY A 575 -14.36 -39.91 25.18
CA GLY A 575 -14.01 -40.18 26.57
C GLY A 575 -15.09 -39.78 27.58
N ASP A 576 -16.34 -39.52 27.15
CA ASP A 576 -17.44 -39.13 28.05
C ASP A 576 -17.99 -40.30 28.89
N GLY A 577 -17.60 -41.53 28.56
CA GLY A 577 -18.03 -42.75 29.23
C GLY A 577 -19.20 -43.48 28.55
N LYS A 578 -19.61 -43.04 27.36
CA LYS A 578 -20.52 -43.76 26.45
C LYS A 578 -19.71 -44.38 25.30
N PRO A 579 -19.81 -45.69 25.07
CA PRO A 579 -19.19 -46.32 23.91
C PRO A 579 -19.78 -45.83 22.58
N ASP A 580 -18.95 -45.70 21.57
CA ASP A 580 -19.29 -45.14 20.24
C ASP A 580 -20.48 -45.86 19.59
N VAL A 581 -20.57 -47.19 19.76
CA VAL A 581 -21.73 -48.01 19.33
C VAL A 581 -23.09 -47.50 19.83
N GLN A 582 -23.15 -46.77 20.96
CA GLN A 582 -24.38 -46.16 21.47
C GLN A 582 -24.66 -44.79 20.83
N GLU A 583 -23.62 -44.05 20.46
CA GLU A 583 -23.72 -42.70 19.92
C GLU A 583 -24.16 -42.70 18.45
N ILE A 584 -23.79 -43.74 17.70
CA ILE A 584 -24.13 -43.93 16.29
C ILE A 584 -25.54 -44.51 16.04
N ALA A 585 -26.36 -44.67 17.09
CA ALA A 585 -27.68 -45.29 17.02
C ALA A 585 -28.76 -44.33 16.43
N ASN A 586 -29.31 -44.70 15.27
CA ASN A 586 -30.37 -43.93 14.60
C ASN A 586 -31.78 -44.36 15.04
N TYR A 587 -32.58 -43.40 15.49
CA TYR A 587 -33.97 -43.58 15.92
C TYR A 587 -34.96 -43.10 14.84
N THR A 588 -36.16 -43.70 14.81
CA THR A 588 -37.25 -43.32 13.89
C THR A 588 -38.49 -42.89 14.68
N ALA A 589 -39.01 -41.70 14.38
CA ALA A 589 -40.28 -41.23 14.90
C ALA A 589 -41.35 -41.27 13.80
N SER A 590 -42.54 -41.78 14.11
CA SER A 590 -43.65 -41.86 13.17
C SER A 590 -45.00 -41.63 13.85
N GLY A 591 -46.01 -41.26 13.07
CA GLY A 591 -47.34 -40.99 13.59
C GLY A 591 -48.38 -40.70 12.50
N ILE A 592 -49.57 -40.29 12.94
CA ILE A 592 -50.70 -39.94 12.06
C ILE A 592 -51.31 -38.59 12.50
N ILE A 593 -51.70 -37.76 11.54
CA ILE A 593 -52.43 -36.50 11.78
C ILE A 593 -53.86 -36.62 11.28
N LEU A 594 -54.79 -36.35 12.19
CA LEU A 594 -56.23 -36.36 11.95
C LEU A 594 -56.83 -34.96 12.19
N ASP A 595 -57.93 -34.65 11.52
CA ASP A 595 -58.75 -33.48 11.85
C ASP A 595 -59.62 -33.72 13.11
N LYS A 596 -60.37 -32.70 13.52
CA LYS A 596 -61.25 -32.76 14.71
C LYS A 596 -62.44 -33.73 14.53
N GLU A 597 -62.76 -34.12 13.30
CA GLU A 597 -63.76 -35.14 12.96
C GLU A 597 -63.15 -36.55 12.89
N GLY A 598 -61.82 -36.69 12.97
CA GLY A 598 -61.08 -37.96 12.93
C GLY A 598 -60.63 -38.40 11.54
N ASN A 599 -60.74 -37.55 10.51
CA ASN A 599 -60.29 -37.89 9.16
C ASN A 599 -58.80 -37.59 8.97
N PRO A 600 -58.06 -38.39 8.18
CA PRO A 600 -56.64 -38.15 7.92
C PRO A 600 -56.39 -36.87 7.12
N VAL A 601 -55.40 -36.10 7.55
CA VAL A 601 -55.02 -34.83 6.89
C VAL A 601 -53.70 -35.02 6.17
N ALA A 602 -53.76 -35.08 4.83
CA ALA A 602 -52.58 -35.15 3.97
C ALA A 602 -51.92 -33.79 3.76
N GLY A 603 -50.61 -33.76 3.49
CA GLY A 603 -49.86 -32.53 3.18
C GLY A 603 -49.71 -31.57 4.36
N VAL A 604 -49.82 -32.06 5.60
CA VAL A 604 -49.33 -31.39 6.80
C VAL A 604 -47.83 -31.62 6.91
N THR A 605 -47.06 -30.55 7.11
CA THR A 605 -45.64 -30.59 7.42
C THR A 605 -45.48 -30.92 8.91
N VAL A 606 -44.84 -32.03 9.21
CA VAL A 606 -44.44 -32.41 10.56
C VAL A 606 -42.97 -32.14 10.72
N GLN A 607 -42.56 -31.49 11.81
CA GLN A 607 -41.18 -31.14 12.09
C GLN A 607 -40.76 -31.73 13.45
N ILE A 608 -39.55 -32.30 13.47
CA ILE A 608 -38.88 -32.83 14.66
C ILE A 608 -37.43 -32.35 14.59
N GLY A 609 -37.07 -31.41 15.47
CA GLY A 609 -35.78 -30.71 15.37
C GLY A 609 -35.70 -29.90 14.07
N ASP A 610 -34.66 -30.15 13.27
CA ASP A 610 -34.42 -29.59 11.94
C ASP A 610 -35.11 -30.37 10.81
N LYS A 611 -35.48 -31.64 11.05
CA LYS A 611 -36.06 -32.52 10.04
C LYS A 611 -37.55 -32.29 9.85
N THR A 612 -38.02 -32.48 8.61
CA THR A 612 -39.44 -32.40 8.27
C THR A 612 -39.90 -33.57 7.41
N ALA A 613 -41.17 -33.96 7.58
CA ALA A 613 -41.87 -34.93 6.74
C ALA A 613 -43.27 -34.43 6.40
N LEU A 614 -43.75 -34.73 5.19
CA LEU A 614 -45.14 -34.47 4.81
C LEU A 614 -46.01 -35.69 5.10
N THR A 615 -47.17 -35.46 5.70
CA THR A 615 -48.19 -36.50 5.86
C THR A 615 -48.73 -36.97 4.52
N ASN A 616 -48.81 -38.29 4.34
CA ASN A 616 -49.33 -38.91 3.12
C ASN A 616 -50.87 -38.86 3.05
N ALA A 617 -51.47 -39.47 2.02
CA ALA A 617 -52.93 -39.50 1.83
C ALA A 617 -53.73 -40.14 2.99
N ALA A 618 -53.08 -40.95 3.83
CA ALA A 618 -53.65 -41.55 5.05
C ALA A 618 -53.28 -40.78 6.32
N GLY A 619 -52.69 -39.58 6.21
CA GLY A 619 -52.29 -38.75 7.35
C GLY A 619 -51.00 -39.20 8.03
N ASN A 620 -50.36 -40.28 7.56
CA ASN A 620 -49.17 -40.83 8.20
C ASN A 620 -47.91 -40.05 7.83
N TRP A 621 -47.01 -39.88 8.80
CA TRP A 621 -45.68 -39.30 8.65
C TRP A 621 -44.62 -40.16 9.35
N GLU A 622 -43.37 -40.05 8.89
CA GLU A 622 -42.21 -40.75 9.44
C GLU A 622 -40.96 -39.87 9.24
N ILE A 623 -40.10 -39.81 10.26
CA ILE A 623 -38.81 -39.12 10.24
C ILE A 623 -37.77 -40.09 10.82
N THR A 624 -36.77 -40.45 10.01
CA THR A 624 -35.66 -41.34 10.35
C THR A 624 -34.41 -40.59 10.78
N ASP A 625 -33.43 -41.33 11.29
CA ASP A 625 -32.09 -40.86 11.62
C ASP A 625 -32.09 -39.71 12.64
N LEU A 626 -32.98 -39.80 13.63
CA LEU A 626 -32.96 -38.96 14.83
C LEU A 626 -31.92 -39.53 15.80
N ALA A 627 -31.19 -38.66 16.50
CA ALA A 627 -30.35 -39.07 17.62
C ALA A 627 -31.22 -39.42 18.84
N GLU A 628 -30.65 -40.03 19.88
CA GLU A 628 -31.39 -40.24 21.13
C GLU A 628 -31.62 -38.91 21.86
N SER A 629 -32.86 -38.40 21.83
CA SER A 629 -33.21 -37.17 22.54
C SER A 629 -34.70 -36.96 22.77
N ASN A 630 -35.04 -35.97 23.60
CA ASN A 630 -36.41 -35.52 23.83
C ASN A 630 -36.78 -34.44 22.80
N TYR A 631 -37.51 -34.81 21.75
CA TYR A 631 -37.93 -33.88 20.71
C TYR A 631 -39.33 -33.31 20.94
N THR A 632 -39.52 -32.06 20.50
CA THR A 632 -40.87 -31.50 20.29
C THR A 632 -41.30 -31.78 18.85
N VAL A 633 -42.48 -32.39 18.68
CA VAL A 633 -43.11 -32.59 17.38
C VAL A 633 -44.03 -31.40 17.11
N THR A 634 -43.77 -30.64 16.04
CA THR A 634 -44.66 -29.58 15.57
C THR A 634 -45.31 -29.98 14.24
N ALA A 635 -46.54 -29.50 14.01
CA ALA A 635 -47.29 -29.78 12.80
C ALA A 635 -47.88 -28.49 12.24
N SER A 636 -47.63 -28.20 10.96
CA SER A 636 -48.07 -26.98 10.28
C SER A 636 -48.65 -27.29 8.90
N LYS A 637 -49.64 -26.50 8.50
CA LYS A 637 -50.28 -26.57 7.18
C LYS A 637 -50.94 -25.22 6.89
N ASP A 638 -50.68 -24.69 5.70
CA ASP A 638 -51.26 -23.43 5.18
C ASP A 638 -52.75 -23.55 4.81
#